data_AF-A0A8G1RQ66-F1
#
_entry.id   AF-A0A8G1RQ66-F1
#
_cell.length_a   1.000
_cell.length_b   1.000
_cell.length_c   1.000
_cell.angle_alpha   90.00
_cell.angle_beta   90.00
_cell.angle_gamma   90.00
#
_symmetry.space_group_name_H-M   'P 1'
#
loop_
_entity.id
_entity.type
_entity.pdbx_description
1 polymer ?
#
loop_
_entity_poly.entity_id
_entity_poly.type
_entity_poly.pdbx_seq_one_letter_code
_entity_poly.pdbx_strand_id
1 'polypeptide(L)'
;MVRPLIWGCIGAWFATVTSGDFVSTNSRRYNQGALGHRPHLEFHSSSEYAPVLQVNTWDADNISDTGSHIFLRHDGNDSSPLASPLILDSHDLSAVYLNRSFKNVFGTRVQENHGKRYLTFWGGEKGDGIGDGYGLAFDENYRLAYKISAQNLQVHSDLHEFAFTGNGTALVTGVDKIRARRSNLQDGWGTPERFEVLDAVFQEIDLETNEVLFDWRALDHINPMESFEPRGSGWDAYHLNSIQKTQAGNYLISIRHMHAIYLISGTTGSILWSLGGPRNNFIELPPAAGGADKSTAQPILTMGWQHHARFVPGTNETQLTFFDNHVKVTSHGTCDTDCSRGLHIAIDTTASPPTVQLLREFRHPARLQAQSQGSVQPLAPQPDALGNVFIGWGRCPSFTEHTASGATVLDVQFSPWHSPGIPDALDNYRAYKVDWSATPWWDPAIAPRKDARGRLVVYVSWNGATEVKTWVVRGAAGDVSAAEDRKGQILVVSRRTGFETKLVVGSTQWRYLWAEAVDDRGNVLAATDTVDLNTTELSIARDMYDESGTADLFDPPRPEKKRSHAGLSKVVVAALATGVALLVLGGLAAAVVWWRRCRVYQSLEAADFDLDLGSEHEYGSDGEDEEGSDAGGEGKVLKSPGVDEDSRALLPKGG
;
A
#
# COMPACT_ATOMS: atom_id res chain seq x y z
N MET A 1 -22.68 -4.93 57.89
CA MET A 1 -23.27 -5.45 56.63
C MET A 1 -22.86 -4.53 55.50
N VAL A 2 -22.43 -5.09 54.37
CA VAL A 2 -22.50 -4.61 52.96
C VAL A 2 -21.61 -5.59 52.19
N ARG A 3 -22.10 -6.15 51.08
CA ARG A 3 -21.30 -6.95 50.13
C ARG A 3 -21.21 -6.15 48.82
N PRO A 4 -20.05 -6.01 48.18
CA PRO A 4 -20.00 -5.57 46.80
C PRO A 4 -20.62 -6.66 45.92
N LEU A 5 -21.64 -6.30 45.14
CA LEU A 5 -22.29 -7.20 44.19
C LEU A 5 -21.44 -7.27 42.92
N ILE A 6 -20.49 -8.22 42.90
CA ILE A 6 -19.75 -8.59 41.68
C ILE A 6 -20.75 -9.27 40.73
N TRP A 7 -21.33 -8.50 39.82
CA TRP A 7 -22.05 -9.05 38.66
C TRP A 7 -21.02 -9.57 37.65
N GLY A 8 -20.81 -10.88 37.64
CA GLY A 8 -19.96 -11.53 36.66
C GLY A 8 -20.63 -11.58 35.30
N CYS A 9 -20.08 -10.87 34.32
CA CYS A 9 -20.54 -10.91 32.92
C CYS A 9 -20.14 -12.23 32.22
N ILE A 10 -20.74 -13.35 32.65
CA ILE A 10 -20.74 -14.60 31.88
C ILE A 10 -21.89 -14.49 30.87
N GLY A 11 -21.59 -13.82 29.75
CA GLY A 11 -22.55 -13.53 28.68
C GLY A 11 -22.05 -13.97 27.31
N ALA A 12 -22.49 -15.16 26.88
CA ALA A 12 -22.57 -15.61 25.49
C ALA A 12 -21.48 -15.14 24.50
N TRP A 13 -20.36 -15.87 24.43
CA TRP A 13 -19.58 -15.96 23.18
C TRP A 13 -20.33 -16.83 22.15
N PHE A 14 -21.52 -16.39 21.73
CA PHE A 14 -22.10 -16.88 20.48
C PHE A 14 -21.45 -16.10 19.34
N ALA A 15 -20.38 -16.66 18.78
CA ALA A 15 -19.88 -16.27 17.48
C ALA A 15 -20.94 -16.65 16.43
N THR A 16 -21.90 -15.76 16.19
CA THR A 16 -22.70 -15.78 14.96
C THR A 16 -21.75 -15.70 13.78
N VAL A 17 -22.01 -16.44 12.70
CA VAL A 17 -21.20 -16.36 11.49
C VAL A 17 -21.37 -14.96 10.91
N THR A 18 -20.33 -14.15 11.05
CA THR A 18 -20.21 -12.79 10.54
C THR A 18 -19.31 -12.83 9.31
N SER A 19 -19.90 -12.68 8.13
CA SER A 19 -19.16 -12.41 6.90
C SER A 19 -18.48 -11.04 7.02
N GLY A 20 -17.21 -10.96 6.60
CA GLY A 20 -16.62 -9.67 6.21
C GLY A 20 -17.05 -9.28 4.80
N ASP A 21 -16.43 -8.23 4.27
CA ASP A 21 -16.57 -7.83 2.87
C ASP A 21 -16.17 -9.01 1.94
N PHE A 22 -16.97 -9.33 0.92
CA PHE A 22 -16.70 -10.50 0.09
C PHE A 22 -15.53 -10.26 -0.87
N VAL A 23 -14.53 -11.15 -0.80
CA VAL A 23 -13.31 -11.16 -1.61
C VAL A 23 -13.29 -12.44 -2.45
N SER A 24 -12.98 -12.28 -3.74
CA SER A 24 -12.77 -13.39 -4.67
C SER A 24 -11.35 -13.97 -4.53
N THR A 25 -11.24 -15.29 -4.62
CA THR A 25 -9.96 -16.01 -4.75
C THR A 25 -9.81 -16.66 -6.13
N ASN A 26 -10.91 -16.79 -6.90
CA ASN A 26 -10.93 -17.47 -8.19
C ASN A 26 -10.58 -16.52 -9.35
N SER A 27 -9.28 -16.26 -9.52
CA SER A 27 -8.73 -15.33 -10.52
C SER A 27 -9.19 -15.60 -11.96
N ARG A 28 -9.48 -16.87 -12.31
CA ARG A 28 -10.06 -17.24 -13.61
C ARG A 28 -11.50 -16.77 -13.75
N ARG A 29 -12.39 -17.07 -12.80
CA ARG A 29 -13.80 -16.62 -12.85
C ARG A 29 -13.88 -15.09 -12.83
N TYR A 30 -13.05 -14.44 -12.01
CA TYR A 30 -12.95 -12.99 -11.94
C TYR A 30 -12.60 -12.38 -13.31
N ASN A 31 -11.50 -12.83 -13.92
CA ASN A 31 -11.03 -12.31 -15.21
C ASN A 31 -11.83 -12.79 -16.44
N GLN A 32 -12.78 -13.71 -16.25
CA GLN A 32 -13.80 -14.07 -17.24
C GLN A 32 -15.08 -13.21 -17.10
N GLY A 33 -15.08 -12.19 -16.25
CA GLY A 33 -16.24 -11.32 -16.02
C GLY A 33 -17.40 -12.02 -15.32
N ALA A 34 -17.18 -13.18 -14.67
CA ALA A 34 -18.25 -13.99 -14.07
C ALA A 34 -18.90 -13.35 -12.82
N LEU A 35 -18.36 -12.22 -12.35
CA LEU A 35 -18.93 -11.36 -11.30
C LEU A 35 -19.31 -9.95 -11.85
N GLY A 36 -19.34 -9.79 -13.18
CA GLY A 36 -19.47 -8.51 -13.87
C GLY A 36 -18.12 -7.92 -14.32
N HIS A 37 -18.18 -6.81 -15.08
CA HIS A 37 -17.00 -6.07 -15.55
C HIS A 37 -16.42 -5.14 -14.48
N ARG A 38 -17.28 -4.60 -13.61
CA ARG A 38 -16.93 -3.88 -12.39
C ARG A 38 -17.60 -4.56 -11.18
N PRO A 39 -17.08 -5.71 -10.71
CA PRO A 39 -17.60 -6.43 -9.55
C PRO A 39 -17.61 -5.53 -8.30
N HIS A 40 -18.74 -5.48 -7.56
CA HIS A 40 -18.89 -4.56 -6.43
C HIS A 40 -19.77 -5.10 -5.30
N LEU A 41 -19.50 -4.63 -4.07
CA LEU A 41 -20.22 -4.92 -2.84
C LEU A 41 -21.17 -3.77 -2.52
N GLU A 42 -22.48 -4.01 -2.56
CA GLU A 42 -23.49 -3.09 -2.05
C GLU A 42 -23.69 -3.27 -0.54
N PHE A 43 -24.13 -2.21 0.15
CA PHE A 43 -24.37 -2.18 1.60
C PHE A 43 -25.82 -1.81 1.93
N HIS A 44 -26.33 -2.20 3.11
CA HIS A 44 -27.70 -1.87 3.55
C HIS A 44 -27.79 -0.56 4.33
N SER A 45 -26.71 -0.18 5.02
CA SER A 45 -26.58 1.02 5.85
C SER A 45 -25.89 2.19 5.14
N SER A 46 -25.43 2.00 3.90
CA SER A 46 -24.86 3.07 3.07
C SER A 46 -25.31 2.94 1.61
N SER A 47 -25.41 4.07 0.92
CA SER A 47 -25.58 4.12 -0.55
C SER A 47 -24.25 4.06 -1.31
N GLU A 48 -23.12 3.98 -0.58
CA GLU A 48 -21.82 3.64 -1.15
C GLU A 48 -21.73 2.14 -1.49
N TYR A 49 -20.73 1.79 -2.27
CA TYR A 49 -20.35 0.41 -2.58
C TYR A 49 -18.83 0.29 -2.63
N ALA A 50 -18.29 -0.92 -2.40
CA ALA A 50 -16.86 -1.22 -2.53
C ALA A 50 -16.58 -2.07 -3.79
N PRO A 51 -15.34 -2.14 -4.31
CA PRO A 51 -14.98 -3.18 -5.29
C PRO A 51 -15.05 -4.57 -4.64
N VAL A 52 -15.47 -5.60 -5.39
CA VAL A 52 -15.10 -6.98 -5.03
C VAL A 52 -13.65 -7.17 -5.44
N LEU A 53 -12.79 -7.33 -4.46
CA LEU A 53 -11.36 -7.58 -4.66
C LEU A 53 -11.12 -9.03 -5.08
N GLN A 54 -10.00 -9.27 -5.79
CA GLN A 54 -9.54 -10.60 -6.18
C GLN A 54 -8.10 -10.81 -5.69
N VAL A 55 -7.96 -11.57 -4.61
CA VAL A 55 -6.67 -11.90 -3.98
C VAL A 55 -6.02 -13.07 -4.70
N ASN A 56 -4.81 -12.85 -5.21
CA ASN A 56 -4.02 -13.83 -5.97
C ASN A 56 -2.82 -14.34 -5.16
N THR A 57 -2.28 -13.51 -4.26
CA THR A 57 -1.24 -13.87 -3.28
C THR A 57 -1.55 -13.18 -1.96
N TRP A 58 -1.44 -13.92 -0.85
CA TRP A 58 -1.55 -13.39 0.52
C TRP A 58 -0.65 -14.22 1.45
N ASP A 59 0.50 -13.66 1.80
CA ASP A 59 1.47 -14.23 2.74
C ASP A 59 1.53 -13.37 4.01
N ALA A 60 0.61 -13.66 4.94
CA ALA A 60 0.39 -12.87 6.15
C ALA A 60 1.60 -12.73 7.07
N ASP A 61 2.56 -13.66 7.00
CA ASP A 61 3.78 -13.62 7.83
C ASP A 61 4.89 -12.73 7.24
N ASN A 62 4.80 -12.39 5.94
CA ASN A 62 5.81 -11.57 5.22
C ASN A 62 5.26 -10.24 4.65
N ILE A 63 3.93 -10.02 4.67
CA ILE A 63 3.33 -8.69 4.50
C ILE A 63 3.77 -7.78 5.66
N SER A 64 4.14 -6.54 5.35
CA SER A 64 4.65 -5.59 6.34
C SER A 64 3.54 -5.03 7.23
N ASP A 65 3.79 -4.98 8.54
CA ASP A 65 3.00 -4.24 9.53
C ASP A 65 3.02 -2.71 9.30
N THR A 66 3.85 -2.20 8.36
CA THR A 66 3.96 -0.76 8.08
C THR A 66 2.83 -0.27 7.19
N GLY A 67 2.03 0.67 7.69
CA GLY A 67 0.93 1.29 6.94
C GLY A 67 -0.38 0.52 7.13
N SER A 68 -1.16 0.95 8.12
CA SER A 68 -2.42 0.31 8.54
C SER A 68 -3.54 0.35 7.50
N HIS A 69 -3.42 1.18 6.46
CA HIS A 69 -4.43 1.33 5.41
C HIS A 69 -3.81 1.40 4.01
N ILE A 70 -4.58 0.98 3.00
CA ILE A 70 -4.24 1.08 1.57
C ILE A 70 -5.11 2.15 0.92
N PHE A 71 -4.49 3.03 0.13
CA PHE A 71 -5.11 4.19 -0.53
C PHE A 71 -5.02 4.06 -2.04
N LEU A 72 -6.15 4.26 -2.72
CA LEU A 72 -6.25 4.30 -4.17
C LEU A 72 -7.45 5.14 -4.63
N ARG A 73 -7.63 5.28 -5.94
CA ARG A 73 -8.90 5.72 -6.55
C ARG A 73 -9.79 4.51 -6.82
N HIS A 74 -11.10 4.72 -6.81
CA HIS A 74 -12.07 3.74 -7.32
C HIS A 74 -13.13 4.48 -8.15
N ASP A 75 -13.17 4.21 -9.46
CA ASP A 75 -14.15 4.84 -10.35
C ASP A 75 -15.56 4.26 -10.18
N GLY A 76 -16.58 4.90 -10.75
CA GLY A 76 -17.95 4.41 -10.69
C GLY A 76 -18.26 3.24 -11.63
N ASN A 77 -19.54 2.87 -11.70
CA ASN A 77 -20.13 1.99 -12.73
C ASN A 77 -21.29 2.73 -13.43
N ASP A 78 -21.88 2.18 -14.48
CA ASP A 78 -22.91 2.88 -15.27
C ASP A 78 -24.16 3.30 -14.45
N SER A 79 -24.44 2.63 -13.33
CA SER A 79 -25.55 2.97 -12.41
C SER A 79 -25.19 4.06 -11.39
N SER A 80 -23.90 4.24 -11.09
CA SER A 80 -23.37 5.28 -10.21
C SER A 80 -21.94 5.63 -10.66
N PRO A 81 -21.78 6.52 -11.66
CA PRO A 81 -20.53 6.67 -12.42
C PRO A 81 -19.48 7.55 -11.75
N LEU A 82 -19.79 8.14 -10.60
CA LEU A 82 -18.86 9.01 -9.86
C LEU A 82 -17.74 8.20 -9.20
N ALA A 83 -16.54 8.77 -9.28
CA ALA A 83 -15.33 8.23 -8.68
C ALA A 83 -15.23 8.59 -7.19
N SER A 84 -14.46 7.77 -6.48
CA SER A 84 -14.25 7.82 -5.04
C SER A 84 -12.76 7.81 -4.72
N PRO A 85 -12.29 8.55 -3.69
CA PRO A 85 -11.13 8.10 -2.93
C PRO A 85 -11.53 6.79 -2.24
N LEU A 86 -10.63 5.80 -2.23
CA LEU A 86 -10.85 4.52 -1.56
C LEU A 86 -9.77 4.31 -0.51
N ILE A 87 -10.20 4.05 0.72
CA ILE A 87 -9.34 3.55 1.80
C ILE A 87 -9.79 2.13 2.13
N LEU A 88 -8.84 1.18 2.12
CA LEU A 88 -9.00 -0.18 2.62
C LEU A 88 -8.18 -0.35 3.90
N ASP A 89 -8.62 -1.23 4.82
CA ASP A 89 -7.77 -1.72 5.92
C ASP A 89 -6.71 -2.67 5.33
N SER A 90 -5.44 -2.52 5.71
CA SER A 90 -4.36 -3.32 5.11
C SER A 90 -4.28 -4.76 5.65
N HIS A 91 -5.02 -5.10 6.72
CA HIS A 91 -4.96 -6.41 7.38
C HIS A 91 -6.06 -7.39 6.93
N ASP A 92 -7.21 -6.88 6.46
CA ASP A 92 -8.34 -7.71 5.99
C ASP A 92 -8.92 -7.26 4.64
N LEU A 93 -8.36 -6.20 4.02
CA LEU A 93 -8.80 -5.59 2.77
C LEU A 93 -10.24 -5.04 2.78
N SER A 94 -10.87 -4.90 3.95
CA SER A 94 -12.19 -4.30 4.08
C SER A 94 -12.19 -2.84 3.67
N ALA A 95 -13.32 -2.35 3.13
CA ALA A 95 -13.46 -0.92 2.89
C ALA A 95 -13.58 -0.15 4.21
N VAL A 96 -12.92 1.00 4.27
CA VAL A 96 -12.92 1.91 5.43
C VAL A 96 -13.52 3.26 5.04
N TYR A 97 -13.14 3.83 3.89
CA TYR A 97 -13.68 5.10 3.41
C TYR A 97 -14.02 5.10 1.92
N LEU A 98 -15.20 5.63 1.60
CA LEU A 98 -15.78 5.80 0.28
C LEU A 98 -16.53 7.14 0.21
N ASN A 99 -16.51 7.82 -0.94
CA ASN A 99 -17.22 9.08 -1.19
C ASN A 99 -17.36 9.36 -2.70
N ARG A 100 -18.47 8.92 -3.29
CA ARG A 100 -18.79 9.05 -4.74
C ARG A 100 -19.39 10.40 -5.08
N SER A 101 -18.72 11.47 -4.65
CA SER A 101 -19.11 12.86 -4.95
C SER A 101 -18.28 13.50 -6.08
N PHE A 102 -17.31 12.78 -6.66
CA PHE A 102 -16.32 13.34 -7.58
C PHE A 102 -16.43 12.73 -8.98
N LYS A 103 -16.22 13.54 -10.03
CA LYS A 103 -16.22 13.02 -11.42
C LYS A 103 -15.01 12.14 -11.70
N ASN A 104 -13.85 12.54 -11.20
CA ASN A 104 -12.60 11.80 -11.23
C ASN A 104 -11.88 12.00 -9.90
N VAL A 105 -11.09 11.00 -9.47
CA VAL A 105 -10.22 11.09 -8.29
C VAL A 105 -8.85 10.54 -8.65
N PHE A 106 -7.79 11.25 -8.28
CA PHE A 106 -6.41 10.91 -8.58
C PHE A 106 -5.49 11.10 -7.36
N GLY A 107 -4.45 10.27 -7.26
CA GLY A 107 -3.38 10.44 -6.28
C GLY A 107 -3.75 10.23 -4.81
N THR A 108 -4.87 9.59 -4.48
CA THR A 108 -5.36 9.36 -3.10
C THR A 108 -4.27 8.82 -2.17
N ARG A 109 -3.93 9.56 -1.11
CA ARG A 109 -2.96 9.18 -0.07
C ARG A 109 -3.08 10.06 1.19
N VAL A 110 -2.50 9.61 2.30
CA VAL A 110 -2.19 10.50 3.44
C VAL A 110 -0.96 11.34 3.10
N GLN A 111 -0.97 12.62 3.48
CA GLN A 111 0.21 13.49 3.48
C GLN A 111 0.28 14.29 4.79
N GLU A 112 1.49 14.73 5.15
CA GLU A 112 1.71 15.54 6.35
C GLU A 112 2.02 17.00 5.99
N ASN A 113 1.51 17.93 6.79
CA ASN A 113 1.92 19.34 6.80
C ASN A 113 2.04 19.82 8.25
N HIS A 114 3.19 20.38 8.64
CA HIS A 114 3.49 20.86 10.00
C HIS A 114 3.09 19.89 11.14
N GLY A 115 3.40 18.58 11.01
CA GLY A 115 3.07 17.57 12.02
C GLY A 115 1.60 17.12 12.04
N LYS A 116 0.76 17.59 11.12
CA LYS A 116 -0.65 17.17 10.97
C LYS A 116 -0.82 16.33 9.72
N ARG A 117 -1.57 15.23 9.82
CA ARG A 117 -1.90 14.36 8.69
C ARG A 117 -3.20 14.79 8.02
N TYR A 118 -3.27 14.59 6.72
CA TYR A 118 -4.42 14.90 5.89
C TYR A 118 -4.68 13.78 4.88
N LEU A 119 -5.94 13.41 4.67
CA LEU A 119 -6.34 12.63 3.50
C LEU A 119 -6.33 13.57 2.29
N THR A 120 -5.52 13.24 1.29
CA THR A 120 -5.33 14.08 0.10
C THR A 120 -5.65 13.33 -1.19
N PHE A 121 -6.22 14.03 -2.16
CA PHE A 121 -6.40 13.57 -3.54
C PHE A 121 -6.63 14.76 -4.46
N TRP A 122 -6.35 14.61 -5.76
CA TRP A 122 -6.85 15.53 -6.78
C TRP A 122 -8.27 15.12 -7.19
N GLY A 123 -9.14 16.10 -7.49
CA GLY A 123 -10.47 15.87 -8.05
C GLY A 123 -10.91 16.95 -9.03
N GLY A 124 -11.51 16.53 -10.16
CA GLY A 124 -11.91 17.42 -11.26
C GLY A 124 -12.41 16.73 -12.53
N GLU A 125 -12.37 17.47 -13.64
CA GLU A 125 -12.65 16.98 -15.00
C GLU A 125 -11.39 16.40 -15.65
N LYS A 126 -11.55 15.42 -16.55
CA LYS A 126 -10.42 14.81 -17.29
C LYS A 126 -10.72 14.70 -18.78
N GLY A 127 -9.80 15.14 -19.62
CA GLY A 127 -9.85 14.97 -21.09
C GLY A 127 -8.50 14.52 -21.63
N ASP A 128 -8.48 13.49 -22.47
CA ASP A 128 -7.29 12.94 -23.17
C ASP A 128 -6.05 12.61 -22.31
N GLY A 129 -6.22 12.53 -20.98
CA GLY A 129 -5.16 12.25 -20.01
C GLY A 129 -4.76 13.45 -19.14
N ILE A 130 -5.28 14.64 -19.43
CA ILE A 130 -5.03 15.89 -18.71
C ILE A 130 -6.21 16.22 -17.78
N GLY A 131 -5.91 16.80 -16.62
CA GLY A 131 -6.89 17.27 -15.64
C GLY A 131 -7.23 18.76 -15.73
N ASP A 132 -8.46 19.10 -15.35
CA ASP A 132 -8.89 20.45 -14.93
C ASP A 132 -9.59 20.29 -13.56
N GLY A 133 -8.85 20.52 -12.47
CA GLY A 133 -9.31 20.24 -11.12
C GLY A 133 -8.41 20.77 -10.01
N TYR A 134 -8.66 20.28 -8.79
CA TYR A 134 -8.04 20.80 -7.57
C TYR A 134 -7.40 19.68 -6.75
N GLY A 135 -6.26 19.97 -6.13
CA GLY A 135 -5.78 19.23 -4.98
C GLY A 135 -6.66 19.52 -3.76
N LEU A 136 -7.25 18.48 -3.16
CA LEU A 136 -8.11 18.56 -1.99
C LEU A 136 -7.44 17.85 -0.82
N ALA A 137 -7.43 18.49 0.35
CA ALA A 137 -6.91 17.92 1.59
C ALA A 137 -7.96 18.00 2.71
N PHE A 138 -8.25 16.87 3.34
CA PHE A 138 -9.20 16.73 4.44
C PHE A 138 -8.47 16.35 5.73
N ASP A 139 -8.91 16.87 6.86
CA ASP A 139 -8.36 16.54 8.18
C ASP A 139 -8.77 15.12 8.66
N GLU A 140 -8.27 14.71 9.82
CA GLU A 140 -8.62 13.43 10.48
C GLU A 140 -10.11 13.35 10.94
N ASN A 141 -10.90 14.40 10.73
CA ASN A 141 -12.36 14.42 10.91
C ASN A 141 -13.14 14.40 9.59
N TYR A 142 -12.46 14.31 8.44
CA TYR A 142 -12.99 14.46 7.07
C TYR A 142 -13.61 15.85 6.77
N ARG A 143 -13.03 16.91 7.32
CA ARG A 143 -13.34 18.31 6.97
C ARG A 143 -12.29 18.84 5.99
N LEU A 144 -12.74 19.47 4.90
CA LEU A 144 -11.85 20.07 3.90
C LEU A 144 -11.03 21.21 4.54
N ALA A 145 -9.71 21.05 4.57
CA ALA A 145 -8.77 22.03 5.09
C ALA A 145 -8.15 22.86 3.96
N TYR A 146 -7.72 22.23 2.87
CA TYR A 146 -7.08 22.90 1.74
C TYR A 146 -7.73 22.51 0.41
N LYS A 147 -7.85 23.50 -0.49
CA LYS A 147 -8.26 23.35 -1.89
C LYS A 147 -7.30 24.17 -2.75
N ILE A 148 -6.40 23.49 -3.46
CA ILE A 148 -5.26 24.08 -4.18
C ILE A 148 -5.39 23.83 -5.68
N SER A 149 -4.93 24.77 -6.49
CA SER A 149 -4.80 24.65 -7.95
C SER A 149 -3.58 25.44 -8.42
N ALA A 150 -2.99 25.02 -9.54
CA ALA A 150 -2.13 25.87 -10.35
C ALA A 150 -2.84 27.20 -10.66
N GLN A 151 -2.08 28.29 -10.66
CA GLN A 151 -2.53 29.66 -10.93
C GLN A 151 -1.99 30.13 -12.29
N ASN A 152 -2.57 31.20 -12.84
CA ASN A 152 -2.12 31.85 -14.08
C ASN A 152 -2.14 30.94 -15.34
N LEU A 153 -2.91 29.85 -15.32
CA LEU A 153 -3.15 28.95 -16.45
C LEU A 153 -4.57 29.10 -17.01
N GLN A 154 -4.84 28.51 -18.18
CA GLN A 154 -6.15 28.54 -18.84
C GLN A 154 -7.18 27.58 -18.21
N VAL A 155 -6.70 26.59 -17.45
CA VAL A 155 -7.45 25.57 -16.70
C VAL A 155 -6.84 25.47 -15.29
N HIS A 156 -7.49 24.74 -14.38
CA HIS A 156 -6.95 24.49 -13.05
C HIS A 156 -5.82 23.44 -13.09
N SER A 157 -5.41 22.92 -11.92
CA SER A 157 -4.37 21.90 -11.85
C SER A 157 -4.69 20.65 -12.66
N ASP A 158 -3.65 20.17 -13.34
CA ASP A 158 -3.61 18.83 -13.93
C ASP A 158 -3.59 17.74 -12.83
N LEU A 159 -4.05 16.54 -13.19
CA LEU A 159 -4.32 15.43 -12.29
C LEU A 159 -3.09 14.68 -11.74
N HIS A 160 -1.88 14.93 -12.26
CA HIS A 160 -0.75 14.02 -12.02
C HIS A 160 -0.05 14.20 -10.66
N GLU A 161 0.06 15.41 -10.11
CA GLU A 161 0.64 15.61 -8.79
C GLU A 161 -0.08 16.69 -7.96
N PHE A 162 -0.34 16.33 -6.71
CA PHE A 162 -0.66 17.24 -5.61
C PHE A 162 0.12 16.75 -4.38
N ALA A 163 1.30 17.31 -4.16
CA ALA A 163 2.26 16.83 -3.17
C ALA A 163 2.60 17.91 -2.12
N PHE A 164 2.38 17.64 -0.84
CA PHE A 164 2.83 18.54 0.23
C PHE A 164 4.35 18.51 0.38
N THR A 165 4.95 19.66 0.72
CA THR A 165 6.37 19.76 1.09
C THR A 165 6.63 19.54 2.59
N GLY A 166 5.56 19.35 3.37
CA GLY A 166 5.57 19.27 4.83
C GLY A 166 5.65 20.63 5.56
N ASN A 167 5.94 21.71 4.84
CA ASN A 167 6.32 23.01 5.41
C ASN A 167 5.48 24.20 4.88
N GLY A 168 4.16 24.02 4.82
CA GLY A 168 3.21 25.08 4.47
C GLY A 168 2.91 25.20 2.97
N THR A 169 3.54 24.41 2.11
CA THR A 169 3.41 24.52 0.65
C THR A 169 3.07 23.19 -0.02
N ALA A 170 2.51 23.26 -1.23
CA ALA A 170 2.22 22.12 -2.09
C ALA A 170 2.80 22.31 -3.50
N LEU A 171 3.24 21.20 -4.08
CA LEU A 171 3.65 21.07 -5.47
C LEU A 171 2.46 20.59 -6.29
N VAL A 172 2.18 21.26 -7.41
CA VAL A 172 1.08 20.90 -8.31
C VAL A 172 1.51 20.88 -9.77
N THR A 173 0.90 19.97 -10.54
CA THR A 173 0.97 19.94 -12.00
C THR A 173 -0.05 20.89 -12.64
N GLY A 174 0.29 21.38 -13.84
CA GLY A 174 -0.60 22.13 -14.73
C GLY A 174 -0.17 21.96 -16.18
N VAL A 175 -1.08 22.25 -17.12
CA VAL A 175 -0.81 22.16 -18.56
C VAL A 175 -1.34 23.42 -19.26
N ASP A 176 -0.52 24.03 -20.10
CA ASP A 176 -0.87 25.24 -20.85
C ASP A 176 -0.90 24.95 -22.37
N LYS A 177 -1.96 25.36 -23.06
CA LYS A 177 -2.10 25.13 -24.51
C LYS A 177 -1.51 26.30 -25.29
N ILE A 178 -0.23 26.18 -25.64
CA ILE A 178 0.55 27.27 -26.21
C ILE A 178 0.64 27.17 -27.75
N ARG A 179 0.44 28.31 -28.42
CA ARG A 179 0.72 28.51 -29.85
C ARG A 179 2.12 29.08 -30.04
N ALA A 180 3.12 28.23 -29.87
CA ALA A 180 4.52 28.58 -29.88
C ALA A 180 4.98 29.16 -31.24
N ARG A 181 6.01 30.01 -31.19
CA ARG A 181 6.75 30.53 -32.35
C ARG A 181 8.23 30.29 -32.12
N ARG A 182 9.00 29.92 -33.16
CA ARG A 182 10.46 29.72 -33.01
C ARG A 182 11.16 30.97 -32.43
N SER A 183 10.73 32.17 -32.83
CA SER A 183 11.25 33.46 -32.36
C SER A 183 11.16 33.71 -30.85
N ASN A 184 10.42 32.86 -30.12
CA ASN A 184 10.17 33.00 -28.69
C ASN A 184 10.82 31.86 -27.87
N LEU A 185 11.54 30.95 -28.52
CA LEU A 185 12.16 29.77 -27.92
C LEU A 185 13.69 29.88 -28.02
N GLN A 186 14.41 28.99 -27.34
CA GLN A 186 15.86 28.89 -27.48
C GLN A 186 16.27 28.50 -28.92
N ASP A 187 17.30 29.15 -29.43
CA ASP A 187 17.84 28.90 -30.77
C ASP A 187 18.37 27.46 -30.96
N GLY A 188 18.39 27.01 -32.21
CA GLY A 188 18.96 25.72 -32.61
C GLY A 188 18.05 24.50 -32.40
N TRP A 189 16.92 24.62 -31.70
CA TRP A 189 15.98 23.51 -31.40
C TRP A 189 15.30 22.86 -32.63
N GLY A 190 15.42 23.46 -33.82
CA GLY A 190 14.87 22.89 -35.06
C GLY A 190 13.34 22.92 -35.18
N THR A 191 12.64 23.61 -34.27
CA THR A 191 11.18 23.70 -34.21
C THR A 191 10.56 24.34 -35.48
N PRO A 192 9.30 24.02 -35.81
CA PRO A 192 8.54 24.74 -36.84
C PRO A 192 8.40 26.24 -36.51
N GLU A 193 8.17 27.07 -37.54
CA GLU A 193 7.99 28.51 -37.36
C GLU A 193 6.84 28.84 -36.39
N ARG A 194 5.77 28.04 -36.47
CA ARG A 194 4.61 28.06 -35.57
C ARG A 194 4.13 26.62 -35.36
N PHE A 195 3.75 26.29 -34.13
CA PHE A 195 3.15 25.00 -33.78
C PHE A 195 2.23 25.14 -32.57
N GLU A 196 1.36 24.15 -32.34
CA GLU A 196 0.66 23.99 -31.07
C GLU A 196 1.41 22.96 -30.23
N VAL A 197 1.54 23.21 -28.93
CA VAL A 197 2.10 22.29 -27.94
C VAL A 197 1.31 22.41 -26.64
N LEU A 198 1.20 21.32 -25.91
CA LEU A 198 0.75 21.33 -24.52
C LEU A 198 2.00 21.40 -23.66
N ASP A 199 2.24 22.58 -23.10
CA ASP A 199 3.40 22.86 -22.26
C ASP A 199 3.14 22.36 -20.84
N ALA A 200 4.11 21.63 -20.28
CA ALA A 200 3.99 21.05 -18.96
C ALA A 200 4.53 22.03 -17.92
N VAL A 201 3.67 22.40 -16.98
CA VAL A 201 3.94 23.38 -15.93
C VAL A 201 3.95 22.67 -14.59
N PHE A 202 4.85 23.08 -13.69
CA PHE A 202 4.65 22.82 -12.26
C PHE A 202 4.84 24.09 -11.44
N GLN A 203 4.13 24.14 -10.31
CA GLN A 203 4.19 25.24 -9.37
C GLN A 203 4.40 24.73 -7.94
N GLU A 204 5.10 25.51 -7.12
CA GLU A 204 5.01 25.42 -5.66
C GLU A 204 4.12 26.56 -5.16
N ILE A 205 3.15 26.21 -4.32
CA ILE A 205 2.06 27.09 -3.90
C ILE A 205 1.92 27.06 -2.38
N ASP A 206 1.78 28.22 -1.76
CA ASP A 206 1.46 28.35 -0.33
C ASP A 206 0.02 27.84 -0.04
N LEU A 207 -0.12 26.99 0.98
CA LEU A 207 -1.38 26.30 1.28
C LEU A 207 -2.47 27.22 1.85
N GLU A 208 -2.09 28.31 2.52
CA GLU A 208 -3.01 29.22 3.20
C GLU A 208 -3.43 30.39 2.27
N THR A 209 -2.51 30.88 1.43
CA THR A 209 -2.74 32.06 0.55
C THR A 209 -3.04 31.72 -0.91
N ASN A 210 -2.68 30.51 -1.38
CA ASN A 210 -2.58 30.15 -2.79
C ASN A 210 -1.59 31.00 -3.63
N GLU A 211 -0.62 31.66 -2.98
CA GLU A 211 0.47 32.36 -3.68
C GLU A 211 1.43 31.37 -4.35
N VAL A 212 1.81 31.64 -5.60
CA VAL A 212 2.81 30.85 -6.34
C VAL A 212 4.21 31.31 -5.93
N LEU A 213 4.95 30.43 -5.27
CA LEU A 213 6.31 30.65 -4.78
C LEU A 213 7.37 30.24 -5.82
N PHE A 214 7.01 29.35 -6.74
CA PHE A 214 7.84 28.90 -7.86
C PHE A 214 6.94 28.50 -9.04
N ASP A 215 7.29 28.91 -10.27
CA ASP A 215 6.65 28.50 -11.53
C ASP A 215 7.74 27.98 -12.47
N TRP A 216 7.49 26.85 -13.14
CA TRP A 216 8.44 26.24 -14.06
C TRP A 216 7.73 25.62 -15.25
N ARG A 217 8.27 25.85 -16.45
CA ARG A 217 7.67 25.48 -17.74
C ARG A 217 8.64 24.66 -18.57
N ALA A 218 8.20 23.50 -19.04
CA ALA A 218 9.05 22.61 -19.82
C ALA A 218 9.56 23.27 -21.12
N LEU A 219 8.73 24.08 -21.79
CA LEU A 219 9.06 24.76 -23.05
C LEU A 219 10.14 25.85 -22.93
N ASP A 220 10.46 26.34 -21.73
CA ASP A 220 11.57 27.28 -21.51
C ASP A 220 12.93 26.57 -21.33
N HIS A 221 12.93 25.25 -21.07
CA HIS A 221 14.11 24.50 -20.65
C HIS A 221 14.41 23.22 -21.45
N ILE A 222 13.41 22.61 -22.09
CA ILE A 222 13.51 21.35 -22.81
C ILE A 222 13.01 21.54 -24.24
N ASN A 223 13.79 21.09 -25.21
CA ASN A 223 13.41 21.12 -26.61
C ASN A 223 12.26 20.13 -26.87
N PRO A 224 11.05 20.55 -27.28
CA PRO A 224 9.94 19.63 -27.53
C PRO A 224 10.23 18.66 -28.68
N MET A 225 11.14 19.00 -29.60
CA MET A 225 11.53 18.12 -30.72
C MET A 225 12.30 16.86 -30.29
N GLU A 226 12.67 16.74 -29.01
CA GLU A 226 13.32 15.56 -28.43
C GLU A 226 12.30 14.57 -27.81
N SER A 227 11.00 14.88 -27.89
CA SER A 227 9.91 14.02 -27.43
C SER A 227 9.80 12.72 -28.24
N PHE A 228 9.52 11.62 -27.54
CA PHE A 228 9.14 10.34 -28.12
C PHE A 228 7.65 10.30 -28.52
N GLU A 229 6.84 11.28 -28.12
CA GLU A 229 5.45 11.37 -28.55
C GLU A 229 5.33 12.04 -29.94
N PRO A 230 4.73 11.38 -30.95
CA PRO A 230 4.64 11.93 -32.30
C PRO A 230 3.87 13.27 -32.37
N ARG A 231 4.46 14.27 -33.03
CA ARG A 231 3.88 15.61 -33.16
C ARG A 231 2.57 15.61 -33.95
N GLY A 232 1.46 15.86 -33.26
CA GLY A 232 0.11 15.98 -33.81
C GLY A 232 -0.53 17.37 -33.61
N SER A 233 -1.87 17.41 -33.68
CA SER A 233 -2.67 18.54 -33.19
C SER A 233 -2.81 18.42 -31.66
N GLY A 234 -2.64 19.51 -30.92
CA GLY A 234 -2.61 19.44 -29.44
C GLY A 234 -1.48 18.55 -28.92
N TRP A 235 -0.29 18.64 -29.51
CA TRP A 235 0.85 17.78 -29.19
C TRP A 235 1.32 17.95 -27.74
N ASP A 236 1.10 16.91 -26.94
CA ASP A 236 1.70 16.75 -25.63
C ASP A 236 3.15 16.26 -25.77
N ALA A 237 4.09 17.21 -25.82
CA ALA A 237 5.51 16.89 -25.97
C ALA A 237 6.14 16.32 -24.69
N TYR A 238 5.50 16.51 -23.52
CA TYR A 238 6.17 16.33 -22.23
C TYR A 238 5.46 15.34 -21.32
N HIS A 239 4.20 15.60 -20.96
CA HIS A 239 3.43 14.80 -20.00
C HIS A 239 4.18 14.58 -18.67
N LEU A 240 4.44 15.69 -17.95
CA LEU A 240 5.07 15.68 -16.63
C LEU A 240 4.13 15.02 -15.63
N ASN A 241 4.58 13.94 -14.98
CA ASN A 241 3.69 13.03 -14.26
C ASN A 241 4.04 12.78 -12.79
N SER A 242 5.12 13.36 -12.28
CA SER A 242 5.42 13.41 -10.83
C SER A 242 6.45 14.49 -10.49
N ILE A 243 6.33 15.05 -9.28
CA ILE A 243 7.22 16.09 -8.71
C ILE A 243 7.60 15.66 -7.28
N GLN A 244 8.81 15.94 -6.83
CA GLN A 244 9.23 15.91 -5.41
C GLN A 244 10.21 17.05 -5.13
N LYS A 245 10.01 17.81 -4.04
CA LYS A 245 10.98 18.79 -3.54
C LYS A 245 12.06 18.11 -2.70
N THR A 246 13.30 18.49 -2.91
CA THR A 246 14.50 17.99 -2.21
C THR A 246 14.77 18.76 -0.92
N GLN A 247 15.64 18.20 -0.07
CA GLN A 247 16.19 18.88 1.11
C GLN A 247 16.92 20.19 0.74
N ALA A 248 17.53 20.24 -0.45
CA ALA A 248 18.21 21.43 -0.98
C ALA A 248 17.26 22.44 -1.67
N GLY A 249 15.94 22.18 -1.71
CA GLY A 249 14.94 23.05 -2.34
C GLY A 249 14.81 22.90 -3.86
N ASN A 250 15.66 22.10 -4.51
CA ASN A 250 15.54 21.65 -5.90
C ASN A 250 14.33 20.72 -6.10
N TYR A 251 13.90 20.51 -7.34
CA TYR A 251 12.75 19.66 -7.68
C TYR A 251 13.14 18.48 -8.56
N LEU A 252 12.87 17.25 -8.11
CA LEU A 252 12.93 16.04 -8.93
C LEU A 252 11.61 15.93 -9.72
N ILE A 253 11.68 15.80 -11.04
CA ILE A 253 10.50 15.63 -11.91
C ILE A 253 10.65 14.45 -12.87
N SER A 254 9.54 13.80 -13.20
CA SER A 254 9.48 12.78 -14.24
C SER A 254 8.62 13.26 -15.41
N ILE A 255 9.15 13.15 -16.62
CA ILE A 255 8.51 13.60 -17.86
C ILE A 255 8.33 12.39 -18.77
N ARG A 256 7.09 11.93 -18.93
CA ARG A 256 6.76 10.65 -19.55
C ARG A 256 7.19 10.58 -21.01
N HIS A 257 6.90 11.61 -21.79
CA HIS A 257 7.13 11.63 -23.23
C HIS A 257 8.59 11.97 -23.61
N MET A 258 9.43 12.32 -22.63
CA MET A 258 10.88 12.48 -22.82
C MET A 258 11.69 11.25 -22.39
N HIS A 259 11.03 10.20 -21.86
CA HIS A 259 11.67 9.00 -21.29
C HIS A 259 12.75 9.36 -20.24
N ALA A 260 12.52 10.42 -19.47
CA ALA A 260 13.55 11.04 -18.65
C ALA A 260 13.05 11.59 -17.31
N ILE A 261 13.94 11.50 -16.32
CA ILE A 261 13.81 12.06 -14.98
C ILE A 261 14.85 13.20 -14.86
N TYR A 262 14.46 14.34 -14.31
CA TYR A 262 15.29 15.54 -14.22
C TYR A 262 15.36 16.05 -12.78
N LEU A 263 16.50 16.64 -12.40
CA LEU A 263 16.59 17.49 -11.21
C LEU A 263 16.68 18.96 -11.64
N ILE A 264 15.75 19.78 -11.15
CA ILE A 264 15.60 21.20 -11.47
C ILE A 264 16.10 22.05 -10.31
N SER A 265 16.94 23.04 -10.61
CA SER A 265 17.41 24.03 -9.63
C SER A 265 16.26 24.84 -9.05
N GLY A 266 16.09 24.79 -7.73
CA GLY A 266 15.05 25.55 -7.02
C GLY A 266 15.31 27.05 -6.97
N THR A 267 16.52 27.51 -7.34
CA THR A 267 16.90 28.93 -7.36
C THR A 267 16.91 29.53 -8.78
N THR A 268 17.06 28.71 -9.82
CA THR A 268 17.30 29.19 -11.20
C THR A 268 16.48 28.51 -12.28
N GLY A 269 15.66 27.50 -11.97
CA GLY A 269 14.87 26.73 -12.95
C GLY A 269 15.71 25.86 -13.92
N SER A 270 17.03 26.00 -13.91
CA SER A 270 17.94 25.24 -14.77
C SER A 270 17.99 23.76 -14.37
N ILE A 271 17.94 22.88 -15.36
CA ILE A 271 18.21 21.45 -15.21
C ILE A 271 19.65 21.27 -14.68
N LEU A 272 19.79 20.58 -13.54
CA LEU A 272 21.06 20.22 -12.92
C LEU A 272 21.61 18.90 -13.48
N TRP A 273 20.72 17.92 -13.70
CA TRP A 273 21.00 16.68 -14.43
C TRP A 273 19.72 16.08 -15.01
N SER A 274 19.90 15.17 -15.96
CA SER A 274 18.86 14.31 -16.55
C SER A 274 19.32 12.85 -16.59
N LEU A 275 18.42 11.94 -16.23
CA LEU A 275 18.57 10.49 -16.28
C LEU A 275 17.59 9.95 -17.33
N GLY A 276 18.11 9.22 -18.31
CA GLY A 276 17.32 8.77 -19.47
C GLY A 276 17.11 9.86 -20.53
N GLY A 277 16.37 9.51 -21.57
CA GLY A 277 16.10 10.36 -22.74
C GLY A 277 17.36 10.76 -23.55
N PRO A 278 17.22 11.65 -24.55
CA PRO A 278 18.30 12.01 -25.47
C PRO A 278 19.44 12.84 -24.86
N ARG A 279 19.30 13.31 -23.60
CA ARG A 279 20.26 14.18 -22.91
C ARG A 279 20.90 13.58 -21.66
N ASN A 280 20.62 12.30 -21.38
CA ASN A 280 21.11 11.54 -20.23
C ASN A 280 22.56 11.85 -19.84
N ASN A 281 22.81 12.08 -18.56
CA ASN A 281 24.14 12.41 -18.02
C ASN A 281 24.84 11.24 -17.32
N PHE A 282 24.16 10.11 -17.11
CA PHE A 282 24.65 9.00 -16.29
C PHE A 282 25.19 7.84 -17.13
N ILE A 283 26.30 7.25 -16.68
CA ILE A 283 26.77 5.93 -17.14
C ILE A 283 26.14 4.84 -16.29
N GLU A 284 25.52 3.85 -16.93
CA GLU A 284 24.93 2.71 -16.23
C GLU A 284 26.00 1.68 -15.81
N LEU A 285 26.02 1.35 -14.53
CA LEU A 285 26.87 0.33 -13.93
C LEU A 285 26.16 -1.04 -13.94
N PRO A 286 26.91 -2.16 -13.94
CA PRO A 286 26.32 -3.49 -13.83
C PRO A 286 25.39 -3.60 -12.60
N PRO A 287 24.19 -4.23 -12.74
CA PRO A 287 23.26 -4.39 -11.63
C PRO A 287 23.88 -5.01 -10.37
N ALA A 288 23.42 -4.58 -9.21
CA ALA A 288 23.84 -5.10 -7.92
C ALA A 288 23.63 -6.61 -7.81
N ALA A 289 24.44 -7.28 -6.98
CA ALA A 289 24.41 -8.73 -6.83
C ALA A 289 23.03 -9.21 -6.36
N GLY A 290 22.33 -9.96 -7.22
CA GLY A 290 20.99 -10.45 -6.96
C GLY A 290 19.89 -9.37 -7.02
N GLY A 291 20.15 -8.17 -7.55
CA GLY A 291 19.18 -7.08 -7.69
C GLY A 291 18.10 -7.32 -8.73
N ALA A 292 18.39 -8.11 -9.77
CA ALA A 292 17.44 -8.51 -10.80
C ALA A 292 17.76 -9.92 -11.33
N ASP A 293 16.78 -10.55 -11.98
CA ASP A 293 16.99 -11.79 -12.73
C ASP A 293 17.84 -11.52 -13.98
N LYS A 294 19.07 -12.05 -14.00
CA LYS A 294 20.02 -11.86 -15.10
C LYS A 294 19.55 -12.42 -16.45
N SER A 295 18.52 -13.28 -16.48
CA SER A 295 17.97 -13.81 -17.73
C SER A 295 16.89 -12.92 -18.36
N THR A 296 16.31 -11.98 -17.60
CA THR A 296 15.22 -11.10 -18.08
C THR A 296 15.43 -9.61 -17.80
N ALA A 297 16.42 -9.23 -16.98
CA ALA A 297 16.73 -7.84 -16.63
C ALA A 297 17.06 -6.97 -17.86
N GLN A 298 16.45 -5.79 -17.93
CA GLN A 298 16.72 -4.79 -18.96
C GLN A 298 17.48 -3.60 -18.35
N PRO A 299 18.29 -2.85 -19.12
CA PRO A 299 18.97 -1.66 -18.63
C PRO A 299 18.02 -0.63 -18.03
N ILE A 300 18.53 0.21 -17.12
CA ILE A 300 17.82 1.39 -16.62
C ILE A 300 17.68 2.42 -17.74
N LEU A 301 18.73 2.64 -18.54
CA LEU A 301 18.74 3.63 -19.61
C LEU A 301 17.89 3.24 -20.83
N THR A 302 17.25 2.07 -20.82
CA THR A 302 16.18 1.70 -21.78
C THR A 302 14.76 1.98 -21.25
N MET A 303 14.60 2.56 -20.05
CA MET A 303 13.29 2.90 -19.48
C MET A 303 12.43 3.75 -20.41
N GLY A 304 11.11 3.67 -20.25
CA GLY A 304 10.19 4.41 -21.08
C GLY A 304 8.85 4.71 -20.44
N TRP A 305 8.26 5.83 -20.83
CA TRP A 305 6.92 6.27 -20.39
C TRP A 305 6.74 6.27 -18.84
N GLN A 306 7.84 6.46 -18.09
CA GLN A 306 7.98 6.15 -16.67
C GLN A 306 7.21 7.11 -15.74
N HIS A 307 6.76 6.63 -14.57
CA HIS A 307 5.94 7.36 -13.59
C HIS A 307 6.53 7.34 -12.18
N HIS A 308 6.09 8.30 -11.35
CA HIS A 308 6.30 8.33 -9.90
C HIS A 308 7.77 8.27 -9.46
N ALA A 309 8.61 9.17 -9.97
CA ALA A 309 9.99 9.30 -9.53
C ALA A 309 10.07 9.87 -8.11
N ARG A 310 10.78 9.16 -7.22
CA ARG A 310 11.01 9.54 -5.83
C ARG A 310 12.45 9.25 -5.42
N PHE A 311 13.04 10.12 -4.60
CA PHE A 311 14.18 9.74 -3.76
C PHE A 311 13.71 8.84 -2.61
N VAL A 312 14.53 7.84 -2.26
CA VAL A 312 14.25 6.94 -1.13
C VAL A 312 14.54 7.68 0.18
N PRO A 313 13.58 7.76 1.13
CA PRO A 313 13.82 8.39 2.43
C PRO A 313 15.03 7.81 3.17
N GLY A 314 15.77 8.66 3.88
CA GLY A 314 16.97 8.27 4.63
C GLY A 314 18.25 8.09 3.80
N THR A 315 18.19 8.11 2.47
CA THR A 315 19.35 7.83 1.58
C THR A 315 20.14 9.08 1.14
N ASN A 316 19.87 10.25 1.73
CA ASN A 316 20.46 11.54 1.34
C ASN A 316 20.40 11.81 -0.18
N GLU A 317 19.28 11.45 -0.81
CA GLU A 317 19.01 11.67 -2.25
C GLU A 317 19.97 10.91 -3.20
N THR A 318 20.70 9.91 -2.70
CA THR A 318 21.57 9.03 -3.49
C THR A 318 20.87 7.81 -4.10
N GLN A 319 19.62 7.53 -3.71
CA GLN A 319 18.83 6.42 -4.25
C GLN A 319 17.44 6.88 -4.67
N LEU A 320 16.91 6.27 -5.73
CA LEU A 320 15.58 6.56 -6.27
C LEU A 320 14.73 5.29 -6.44
N THR A 321 13.42 5.47 -6.36
CA THR A 321 12.43 4.52 -6.86
C THR A 321 11.52 5.17 -7.89
N PHE A 322 11.15 4.43 -8.93
CA PHE A 322 10.17 4.85 -9.93
C PHE A 322 9.50 3.63 -10.59
N PHE A 323 8.35 3.84 -11.22
CA PHE A 323 7.65 2.83 -12.00
C PHE A 323 8.05 2.98 -13.48
N ASP A 324 8.78 2.01 -14.01
CA ASP A 324 9.12 1.95 -15.44
C ASP A 324 7.99 1.23 -16.17
N ASN A 325 7.15 2.01 -16.86
CA ASN A 325 6.08 1.48 -17.71
C ASN A 325 6.66 0.73 -18.92
N HIS A 326 7.81 1.19 -19.39
CA HIS A 326 8.64 0.70 -20.50
C HIS A 326 7.97 0.72 -21.89
N VAL A 327 6.69 0.38 -21.99
CA VAL A 327 5.92 0.35 -23.25
C VAL A 327 4.63 1.18 -23.19
N LYS A 328 4.10 1.56 -24.36
CA LYS A 328 2.82 2.26 -24.53
C LYS A 328 1.67 1.29 -24.90
N VAL A 329 1.69 0.07 -24.35
CA VAL A 329 0.63 -0.94 -24.51
C VAL A 329 0.21 -1.51 -23.16
N THR A 330 -1.00 -2.06 -23.10
CA THR A 330 -1.53 -2.73 -21.89
C THR A 330 -1.70 -4.21 -22.17
N SER A 331 -1.07 -5.08 -21.38
CA SER A 331 -1.15 -6.54 -21.55
C SER A 331 -0.98 -7.27 -20.21
N HIS A 332 -1.44 -8.53 -20.16
CA HIS A 332 -1.38 -9.37 -18.96
C HIS A 332 -1.09 -10.83 -19.32
N GLY A 333 -0.21 -11.49 -18.56
CA GLY A 333 0.17 -12.90 -18.74
C GLY A 333 1.06 -13.19 -19.96
N THR A 334 1.07 -12.32 -20.97
CA THR A 334 1.75 -12.49 -22.25
C THR A 334 3.11 -11.79 -22.35
N CYS A 335 3.54 -11.08 -21.30
CA CYS A 335 4.82 -10.38 -21.33
C CYS A 335 6.00 -11.33 -21.07
N ASP A 336 6.90 -11.44 -22.05
CA ASP A 336 8.16 -12.20 -21.95
C ASP A 336 9.39 -11.24 -21.91
N THR A 337 9.37 -10.17 -22.70
CA THR A 337 10.29 -9.02 -22.64
C THR A 337 9.50 -7.73 -22.49
N ASP A 338 10.17 -6.62 -22.11
CA ASP A 338 9.59 -5.28 -22.15
C ASP A 338 8.39 -5.09 -21.20
N CYS A 339 8.46 -5.73 -20.02
CA CYS A 339 7.42 -5.70 -19.00
C CYS A 339 7.55 -4.48 -18.10
N SER A 340 6.42 -3.93 -17.67
CA SER A 340 6.44 -2.84 -16.69
C SER A 340 6.97 -3.35 -15.35
N ARG A 341 7.69 -2.50 -14.63
CA ARG A 341 8.49 -2.90 -13.46
C ARG A 341 8.66 -1.76 -12.47
N GLY A 342 8.66 -2.09 -11.19
CA GLY A 342 9.15 -1.17 -10.16
C GLY A 342 10.68 -1.23 -10.13
N LEU A 343 11.34 -0.08 -10.13
CA LEU A 343 12.79 0.02 -10.05
C LEU A 343 13.23 0.73 -8.77
N HIS A 344 14.32 0.24 -8.18
CA HIS A 344 15.11 0.89 -7.13
C HIS A 344 16.55 0.98 -7.61
N ILE A 345 17.10 2.20 -7.61
CA ILE A 345 18.41 2.52 -8.19
C ILE A 345 19.26 3.36 -7.23
N ALA A 346 20.58 3.27 -7.35
CA ALA A 346 21.52 4.26 -6.84
C ALA A 346 21.89 5.24 -7.96
N ILE A 347 22.16 6.50 -7.60
CA ILE A 347 22.86 7.47 -8.43
C ILE A 347 24.08 8.03 -7.69
N ASP A 348 25.15 8.28 -8.43
CA ASP A 348 26.28 9.08 -8.00
C ASP A 348 26.43 10.27 -8.95
N THR A 349 26.10 11.46 -8.47
CA THR A 349 26.23 12.75 -9.17
C THR A 349 27.58 13.44 -8.91
N THR A 350 28.42 12.86 -8.05
CA THR A 350 29.77 13.34 -7.72
C THR A 350 30.85 12.67 -8.58
N ALA A 351 30.58 11.46 -9.07
CA ALA A 351 31.36 10.81 -10.12
C ALA A 351 31.44 11.65 -11.40
N SER A 352 32.53 11.47 -12.16
CA SER A 352 32.76 12.15 -13.43
C SER A 352 33.16 11.13 -14.51
N PRO A 353 32.26 10.78 -15.45
CA PRO A 353 30.84 11.16 -15.52
C PRO A 353 30.00 10.60 -14.35
N PRO A 354 28.83 11.18 -14.06
CA PRO A 354 27.86 10.61 -13.13
C PRO A 354 27.50 9.15 -13.44
N THR A 355 27.11 8.38 -12.43
CA THR A 355 26.79 6.95 -12.61
C THR A 355 25.44 6.57 -12.00
N VAL A 356 24.83 5.52 -12.55
CA VAL A 356 23.54 4.96 -12.09
C VAL A 356 23.65 3.44 -12.00
N GLN A 357 23.07 2.82 -10.96
CA GLN A 357 23.12 1.36 -10.76
C GLN A 357 21.77 0.79 -10.33
N LEU A 358 21.39 -0.35 -10.91
CA LEU A 358 20.18 -1.08 -10.51
C LEU A 358 20.42 -1.83 -9.19
N LEU A 359 19.66 -1.47 -8.14
CA LEU A 359 19.72 -2.11 -6.82
C LEU A 359 18.67 -3.21 -6.67
N ARG A 360 17.42 -2.95 -7.11
CA ARG A 360 16.33 -3.93 -7.13
C ARG A 360 15.37 -3.67 -8.29
N GLU A 361 14.97 -4.74 -8.97
CA GLU A 361 13.84 -4.77 -9.91
C GLU A 361 12.67 -5.56 -9.30
N PHE A 362 11.45 -5.07 -9.50
CA PHE A 362 10.20 -5.68 -9.04
C PHE A 362 9.26 -5.92 -10.22
N ARG A 363 8.77 -7.15 -10.40
CA ARG A 363 7.84 -7.54 -11.50
C ARG A 363 6.57 -8.16 -10.94
N HIS A 364 5.42 -7.85 -11.54
CA HIS A 364 4.14 -8.47 -11.18
C HIS A 364 4.15 -9.96 -11.57
N PRO A 365 3.69 -10.91 -10.72
CA PRO A 365 3.69 -12.34 -11.04
C PRO A 365 2.96 -12.68 -12.34
N ALA A 366 1.83 -12.00 -12.59
CA ALA A 366 1.06 -12.10 -13.84
C ALA A 366 1.68 -11.43 -15.07
N ARG A 367 2.96 -11.02 -15.06
CA ARG A 367 3.74 -10.51 -16.22
C ARG A 367 3.00 -9.41 -17.00
N LEU A 368 2.88 -8.25 -16.37
CA LEU A 368 2.07 -7.13 -16.86
C LEU A 368 2.85 -6.16 -17.76
N GLN A 369 2.13 -5.51 -18.67
CA GLN A 369 2.51 -4.25 -19.30
C GLN A 369 1.39 -3.23 -19.03
N ALA A 370 1.77 -2.05 -18.54
CA ALA A 370 0.85 -0.98 -18.15
C ALA A 370 1.26 0.32 -18.85
N GLN A 371 0.50 0.74 -19.88
CA GLN A 371 0.92 1.81 -20.82
C GLN A 371 1.14 3.22 -20.22
N SER A 372 0.66 3.44 -19.01
CA SER A 372 0.76 4.69 -18.25
C SER A 372 0.43 4.44 -16.78
N GLN A 373 0.61 5.48 -15.96
CA GLN A 373 0.29 5.48 -14.53
C GLN A 373 1.20 4.52 -13.73
N GLY A 374 1.01 4.46 -12.41
CA GLY A 374 1.72 3.53 -11.52
C GLY A 374 2.52 4.22 -10.42
N SER A 375 2.79 3.48 -9.35
CA SER A 375 3.55 3.94 -8.19
C SER A 375 4.47 2.86 -7.64
N VAL A 376 5.59 3.28 -7.06
CA VAL A 376 6.47 2.47 -6.22
C VAL A 376 6.65 3.21 -4.90
N GLN A 377 6.45 2.50 -3.78
CA GLN A 377 6.57 3.05 -2.42
C GLN A 377 7.32 2.06 -1.51
N PRO A 378 8.56 2.38 -1.09
CA PRO A 378 9.22 1.68 0.01
C PRO A 378 8.47 1.81 1.34
N LEU A 379 8.37 0.72 2.10
CA LEU A 379 7.70 0.63 3.39
C LEU A 379 8.74 0.52 4.51
N ALA A 380 8.77 1.52 5.39
CA ALA A 380 9.79 1.70 6.45
C ALA A 380 11.27 1.68 5.97
N PRO A 381 11.63 2.36 4.85
CA PRO A 381 13.01 2.41 4.37
C PRO A 381 13.96 3.00 5.41
N GLN A 382 15.12 2.37 5.57
CA GLN A 382 16.26 2.78 6.36
C GLN A 382 17.44 3.13 5.42
N PRO A 383 18.47 3.86 5.89
CA PRO A 383 19.61 4.25 5.04
C PRO A 383 20.34 3.08 4.35
N ASP A 384 20.29 1.89 4.94
CA ASP A 384 20.92 0.64 4.49
C ASP A 384 19.94 -0.44 4.01
N ALA A 385 18.63 -0.25 4.14
CA ALA A 385 17.62 -1.26 3.80
C ALA A 385 16.30 -0.64 3.28
N LEU A 386 15.86 -1.05 2.09
CA LEU A 386 14.65 -0.51 1.44
C LEU A 386 13.34 -0.85 2.18
N GLY A 387 13.33 -1.94 2.95
CA GLY A 387 12.10 -2.53 3.50
C GLY A 387 11.29 -3.29 2.45
N ASN A 388 10.03 -3.60 2.75
CA ASN A 388 9.08 -4.08 1.74
C ASN A 388 8.73 -2.94 0.76
N VAL A 389 8.20 -3.27 -0.42
CA VAL A 389 7.82 -2.28 -1.43
C VAL A 389 6.41 -2.53 -1.92
N PHE A 390 5.57 -1.51 -1.78
CA PHE A 390 4.19 -1.48 -2.27
C PHE A 390 4.17 -0.86 -3.67
N ILE A 391 3.45 -1.49 -4.61
CA ILE A 391 3.44 -1.10 -6.03
C ILE A 391 2.01 -1.05 -6.55
N GLY A 392 1.63 0.09 -7.14
CA GLY A 392 0.40 0.23 -7.93
C GLY A 392 0.70 0.08 -9.42
N TRP A 393 0.02 -0.85 -10.10
CA TRP A 393 0.39 -1.30 -11.46
C TRP A 393 -0.19 -0.48 -12.61
N GLY A 394 -0.42 0.82 -12.39
CA GLY A 394 -0.77 1.77 -13.45
C GLY A 394 -2.06 1.40 -14.18
N ARG A 395 -2.00 1.35 -15.52
CA ARG A 395 -3.13 0.86 -16.34
C ARG A 395 -3.40 -0.67 -16.25
N CYS A 396 -3.05 -1.29 -15.14
CA CYS A 396 -3.57 -2.59 -14.75
C CYS A 396 -4.22 -2.46 -13.35
N PRO A 397 -5.46 -2.94 -13.12
CA PRO A 397 -6.20 -2.78 -11.86
C PRO A 397 -5.71 -3.71 -10.74
N SER A 398 -4.42 -3.68 -10.46
CA SER A 398 -3.74 -4.46 -9.41
C SER A 398 -2.83 -3.59 -8.54
N PHE A 399 -2.68 -3.97 -7.27
CA PHE A 399 -1.57 -3.55 -6.42
C PHE A 399 -0.89 -4.77 -5.79
N THR A 400 0.42 -4.68 -5.57
CA THR A 400 1.22 -5.72 -4.92
C THR A 400 2.04 -5.18 -3.76
N GLU A 401 2.42 -6.08 -2.85
CA GLU A 401 3.52 -5.84 -1.92
C GLU A 401 4.61 -6.89 -2.16
N HIS A 402 5.86 -6.45 -2.17
CA HIS A 402 7.05 -7.28 -2.34
C HIS A 402 7.97 -7.14 -1.13
N THR A 403 8.65 -8.23 -0.77
CA THR A 403 9.79 -8.14 0.16
C THR A 403 10.96 -7.35 -0.45
N ALA A 404 11.92 -6.91 0.36
CA ALA A 404 13.17 -6.29 -0.11
C ALA A 404 13.95 -7.14 -1.14
N SER A 405 13.71 -8.46 -1.18
CA SER A 405 14.30 -9.40 -2.14
C SER A 405 13.57 -9.44 -3.51
N GLY A 406 12.40 -8.82 -3.62
CA GLY A 406 11.55 -8.81 -4.82
C GLY A 406 10.43 -9.85 -4.83
N ALA A 407 10.44 -10.84 -3.92
CA ALA A 407 9.37 -11.83 -3.81
C ALA A 407 8.03 -11.18 -3.42
N THR A 408 6.98 -11.43 -4.20
CA THR A 408 5.61 -10.93 -3.96
C THR A 408 4.96 -11.66 -2.79
N VAL A 409 4.42 -10.89 -1.85
CA VAL A 409 3.72 -11.38 -0.63
C VAL A 409 2.24 -10.97 -0.60
N LEU A 410 1.88 -9.97 -1.41
CA LEU A 410 0.50 -9.53 -1.65
C LEU A 410 0.30 -9.27 -3.14
N ASP A 411 -0.78 -9.78 -3.73
CA ASP A 411 -1.24 -9.49 -5.09
C ASP A 411 -2.77 -9.42 -5.08
N VAL A 412 -3.32 -8.23 -5.34
CA VAL A 412 -4.76 -7.95 -5.26
C VAL A 412 -5.21 -7.17 -6.48
N GLN A 413 -6.16 -7.74 -7.22
CA GLN A 413 -6.93 -7.06 -8.27
C GLN A 413 -8.19 -6.40 -7.67
N PHE A 414 -8.62 -5.27 -8.24
CA PHE A 414 -9.89 -4.61 -7.88
C PHE A 414 -10.83 -4.37 -9.08
N SER A 415 -10.42 -4.82 -10.27
CA SER A 415 -11.24 -4.98 -11.47
C SER A 415 -10.60 -6.07 -12.34
N PRO A 416 -11.35 -6.81 -13.17
CA PRO A 416 -10.79 -7.72 -14.17
C PRO A 416 -9.80 -7.02 -15.12
N TRP A 417 -8.89 -7.78 -15.73
CA TRP A 417 -7.92 -7.23 -16.69
C TRP A 417 -8.57 -6.61 -17.94
N HIS A 418 -7.96 -5.52 -18.43
CA HIS A 418 -8.31 -4.90 -19.72
C HIS A 418 -8.24 -5.94 -20.84
N SER A 419 -9.36 -6.18 -21.51
CA SER A 419 -9.47 -7.18 -22.59
C SER A 419 -10.56 -6.80 -23.60
N PRO A 420 -10.62 -7.42 -24.80
CA PRO A 420 -11.71 -7.17 -25.75
C PRO A 420 -13.11 -7.52 -25.22
N GLY A 421 -13.20 -8.38 -24.20
CA GLY A 421 -14.46 -8.68 -23.51
C GLY A 421 -14.78 -7.72 -22.36
N ILE A 422 -13.76 -7.06 -21.79
CA ILE A 422 -13.89 -6.12 -20.66
C ILE A 422 -13.13 -4.83 -21.03
N PRO A 423 -13.68 -4.01 -21.95
CA PRO A 423 -13.04 -2.78 -22.42
C PRO A 423 -13.12 -1.62 -21.40
N ASP A 424 -13.99 -1.76 -20.40
CA ASP A 424 -14.28 -0.81 -19.33
C ASP A 424 -13.59 -1.15 -18.00
N ALA A 425 -12.61 -2.07 -18.01
CA ALA A 425 -11.76 -2.38 -16.87
C ALA A 425 -11.12 -1.12 -16.25
N LEU A 426 -10.87 -1.16 -14.93
CA LEU A 426 -10.38 0.01 -14.19
C LEU A 426 -8.87 0.24 -14.35
N ASP A 427 -8.41 1.46 -14.02
CA ASP A 427 -7.01 1.87 -14.00
C ASP A 427 -6.55 2.11 -12.54
N ASN A 428 -5.42 1.54 -12.11
CA ASN A 428 -4.78 1.87 -10.84
C ASN A 428 -3.81 3.05 -11.01
N TYR A 429 -4.31 4.28 -10.89
CA TYR A 429 -3.47 5.47 -11.10
C TYR A 429 -2.16 5.44 -10.29
N ARG A 430 -2.31 5.29 -8.97
CA ARG A 430 -1.27 5.06 -7.98
C ARG A 430 -1.98 4.41 -6.78
N ALA A 431 -1.31 3.46 -6.14
CA ALA A 431 -1.71 2.94 -4.85
C ALA A 431 -0.59 3.17 -3.82
N TYR A 432 -0.97 3.35 -2.55
CA TYR A 432 -0.06 3.58 -1.43
C TYR A 432 -0.52 2.81 -0.19
N LYS A 433 0.41 2.45 0.70
CA LYS A 433 0.12 1.84 2.01
C LYS A 433 0.70 2.74 3.11
N VAL A 434 -0.15 3.30 3.98
CA VAL A 434 0.20 4.38 4.93
C VAL A 434 -0.66 4.27 6.20
N ASP A 435 -0.16 4.76 7.34
CA ASP A 435 -0.93 4.82 8.59
C ASP A 435 -1.94 5.97 8.57
N TRP A 436 -3.16 5.69 9.01
CA TRP A 436 -4.25 6.66 9.10
C TRP A 436 -5.13 6.34 10.30
N SER A 437 -5.59 7.39 10.98
CA SER A 437 -6.49 7.32 12.12
C SER A 437 -7.47 8.47 11.97
N ALA A 438 -8.76 8.17 11.89
CA ALA A 438 -9.78 9.19 11.65
C ALA A 438 -11.12 8.85 12.31
N THR A 439 -11.82 9.90 12.71
CA THR A 439 -13.14 9.86 13.34
C THR A 439 -14.05 10.84 12.59
N PRO A 440 -14.95 10.36 11.72
CA PRO A 440 -15.79 11.24 10.90
C PRO A 440 -16.64 12.20 11.71
N TRP A 441 -16.86 13.40 11.17
CA TRP A 441 -17.75 14.39 11.79
C TRP A 441 -19.24 14.03 11.69
N TRP A 442 -19.60 13.03 10.88
CA TRP A 442 -20.94 12.46 10.76
C TRP A 442 -21.09 11.19 11.60
N ASP A 443 -22.29 10.94 12.10
CA ASP A 443 -22.61 9.77 12.93
C ASP A 443 -22.56 8.43 12.15
N PRO A 444 -22.39 7.29 12.85
CA PRO A 444 -22.50 5.96 12.25
C PRO A 444 -23.92 5.64 11.78
N ALA A 445 -24.02 4.75 10.78
CA ALA A 445 -25.29 4.37 10.14
C ALA A 445 -25.83 3.02 10.65
N ILE A 446 -27.15 2.86 10.60
CA ILE A 446 -27.88 1.65 10.99
C ILE A 446 -28.99 1.32 9.99
N ALA A 447 -29.09 0.04 9.61
CA ALA A 447 -30.10 -0.48 8.72
C ALA A 447 -30.68 -1.81 9.25
N PRO A 448 -31.82 -1.79 9.96
CA PRO A 448 -32.54 -3.00 10.29
C PRO A 448 -33.23 -3.58 9.04
N ARG A 449 -33.24 -4.91 8.95
CA ARG A 449 -33.82 -5.71 7.87
C ARG A 449 -34.39 -7.02 8.43
N LYS A 450 -35.05 -7.81 7.59
CA LYS A 450 -35.31 -9.24 7.84
C LYS A 450 -34.33 -10.10 7.07
N ASP A 451 -33.89 -11.21 7.65
CA ASP A 451 -33.24 -12.27 6.86
C ASP A 451 -34.28 -13.12 6.10
N ALA A 452 -33.81 -14.03 5.24
CA ALA A 452 -34.66 -14.98 4.52
C ALA A 452 -35.48 -15.94 5.43
N ARG A 453 -35.27 -15.92 6.75
CA ARG A 453 -36.04 -16.68 7.76
C ARG A 453 -36.98 -15.76 8.57
N GLY A 454 -37.12 -14.49 8.17
CA GLY A 454 -37.99 -13.50 8.81
C GLY A 454 -37.46 -12.93 10.14
N ARG A 455 -36.22 -13.24 10.53
CA ARG A 455 -35.61 -12.75 11.77
C ARG A 455 -35.11 -11.31 11.59
N LEU A 456 -35.19 -10.48 12.62
CA LEU A 456 -34.54 -9.18 12.62
C LEU A 456 -33.02 -9.37 12.54
N VAL A 457 -32.43 -8.70 11.56
CA VAL A 457 -30.99 -8.48 11.43
C VAL A 457 -30.74 -6.98 11.33
N VAL A 458 -29.56 -6.54 11.77
CA VAL A 458 -29.17 -5.13 11.81
C VAL A 458 -27.80 -5.01 11.16
N TYR A 459 -27.73 -4.22 10.10
CA TYR A 459 -26.49 -3.87 9.41
C TYR A 459 -26.02 -2.50 9.92
N VAL A 460 -24.72 -2.35 10.19
CA VAL A 460 -24.12 -1.11 10.72
C VAL A 460 -22.78 -0.82 10.07
N SER A 461 -22.51 0.45 9.80
CA SER A 461 -21.24 0.93 9.25
C SER A 461 -20.92 2.33 9.80
N TRP A 462 -19.65 2.74 9.71
CA TRP A 462 -19.24 4.12 9.97
C TRP A 462 -18.18 4.52 8.95
N ASN A 463 -18.65 4.97 7.79
CA ASN A 463 -17.81 5.35 6.66
C ASN A 463 -16.73 6.36 7.10
N GLY A 464 -15.46 5.96 7.05
CA GLY A 464 -14.28 6.72 7.42
C GLY A 464 -13.69 6.46 8.82
N ALA A 465 -14.38 5.73 9.70
CA ALA A 465 -13.93 5.53 11.09
C ALA A 465 -12.96 4.34 11.24
N THR A 466 -11.72 4.63 11.62
CA THR A 466 -10.64 3.62 11.72
C THR A 466 -10.66 2.84 13.04
N GLU A 467 -11.13 3.46 14.13
CA GLU A 467 -11.00 2.91 15.48
C GLU A 467 -12.16 2.00 15.95
N VAL A 468 -13.16 1.77 15.11
CA VAL A 468 -14.28 0.87 15.44
C VAL A 468 -13.81 -0.59 15.41
N LYS A 469 -13.68 -1.21 16.59
CA LYS A 469 -13.31 -2.63 16.71
C LYS A 469 -14.51 -3.51 17.09
N THR A 470 -15.53 -2.95 17.74
CA THR A 470 -16.74 -3.66 18.20
C THR A 470 -18.00 -2.81 17.96
N TRP A 471 -19.12 -3.49 17.67
CA TRP A 471 -20.46 -2.93 17.55
C TRP A 471 -21.37 -3.53 18.63
N VAL A 472 -22.10 -2.66 19.34
CA VAL A 472 -23.08 -3.04 20.38
C VAL A 472 -24.46 -2.55 19.95
N VAL A 473 -25.35 -3.46 19.56
CA VAL A 473 -26.74 -3.11 19.23
C VAL A 473 -27.59 -3.15 20.49
N ARG A 474 -28.34 -2.07 20.73
CA ARG A 474 -29.28 -1.94 21.86
C ARG A 474 -30.72 -1.81 21.40
N GLY A 475 -31.65 -1.95 22.36
CA GLY A 475 -33.02 -1.54 22.15
C GLY A 475 -33.83 -1.23 23.41
N ALA A 476 -35.00 -0.63 23.18
CA ALA A 476 -35.98 -0.27 24.20
C ALA A 476 -37.41 -0.63 23.73
N ALA A 477 -38.27 -1.08 24.64
CA ALA A 477 -39.56 -1.71 24.28
C ALA A 477 -40.72 -0.74 24.04
N GLY A 478 -40.56 0.55 24.34
CA GLY A 478 -41.63 1.54 24.18
C GLY A 478 -41.40 2.86 24.89
N ASP A 479 -40.50 2.90 25.86
CA ASP A 479 -39.99 4.15 26.45
C ASP A 479 -38.96 4.77 25.49
N VAL A 480 -39.30 5.96 24.94
CA VAL A 480 -38.41 6.73 24.07
C VAL A 480 -37.30 7.42 24.85
N SER A 481 -37.56 7.84 26.09
CA SER A 481 -36.56 8.51 26.94
C SER A 481 -35.42 7.55 27.30
N ALA A 482 -35.71 6.26 27.46
CA ALA A 482 -34.69 5.22 27.62
C ALA A 482 -33.82 4.99 26.37
N ALA A 483 -34.27 5.42 25.18
CA ALA A 483 -33.49 5.41 23.95
C ALA A 483 -32.68 6.71 23.77
N GLU A 484 -33.32 7.87 24.00
CA GLU A 484 -32.68 9.19 24.01
C GLU A 484 -31.53 9.28 25.03
N ASP A 485 -31.75 8.75 26.24
CA ASP A 485 -30.72 8.60 27.29
C ASP A 485 -29.67 7.52 26.99
N ARG A 486 -29.81 6.74 25.91
CA ARG A 486 -29.00 5.57 25.55
C ARG A 486 -28.93 4.48 26.64
N LYS A 487 -30.00 4.32 27.44
CA LYS A 487 -30.12 3.38 28.59
C LYS A 487 -30.70 2.00 28.24
N GLY A 488 -30.85 1.68 26.95
CA GLY A 488 -31.44 0.43 26.46
C GLY A 488 -30.65 -0.83 26.80
N GLN A 489 -31.34 -1.98 26.65
CA GLN A 489 -30.72 -3.29 26.85
C GLN A 489 -29.82 -3.65 25.67
N ILE A 490 -28.66 -4.26 25.94
CA ILE A 490 -27.80 -4.84 24.91
C ILE A 490 -28.49 -6.06 24.33
N LEU A 491 -28.64 -6.10 23.01
CA LEU A 491 -29.34 -7.19 22.30
C LEU A 491 -28.35 -8.16 21.67
N VAL A 492 -27.30 -7.63 21.02
CA VAL A 492 -26.25 -8.39 20.36
C VAL A 492 -24.98 -7.54 20.29
N VAL A 493 -23.83 -8.19 20.38
CA VAL A 493 -22.50 -7.59 20.27
C VAL A 493 -21.70 -8.37 19.23
N SER A 494 -21.01 -7.67 18.34
CA SER A 494 -20.09 -8.28 17.36
C SER A 494 -18.81 -7.46 17.26
N ARG A 495 -17.72 -8.08 16.82
CA ARG A 495 -16.59 -7.32 16.25
C ARG A 495 -17.02 -6.65 14.93
N ARG A 496 -16.33 -5.59 14.53
CA ARG A 496 -16.38 -5.12 13.14
C ARG A 496 -15.95 -6.26 12.21
N THR A 497 -16.69 -6.47 11.13
CA THR A 497 -16.35 -7.42 10.05
C THR A 497 -16.68 -6.77 8.72
N GLY A 498 -15.66 -6.31 7.98
CA GLY A 498 -15.87 -5.52 6.76
C GLY A 498 -16.18 -4.04 7.02
N PHE A 499 -16.57 -3.33 5.96
CA PHE A 499 -17.16 -1.98 6.04
C PHE A 499 -18.50 -2.00 6.79
N GLU A 500 -19.33 -3.01 6.50
CA GLU A 500 -20.66 -3.19 7.07
C GLU A 500 -20.75 -4.48 7.89
N THR A 501 -21.05 -4.33 9.18
CA THR A 501 -21.19 -5.47 10.10
C THR A 501 -22.65 -5.90 10.21
N LYS A 502 -22.92 -7.18 9.97
CA LYS A 502 -24.25 -7.83 9.97
C LYS A 502 -24.50 -8.54 11.30
N LEU A 503 -25.36 -8.00 12.17
CA LEU A 503 -25.70 -8.57 13.47
C LEU A 503 -27.11 -9.18 13.48
N VAL A 504 -27.24 -10.42 13.95
CA VAL A 504 -28.54 -11.12 14.04
C VAL A 504 -29.17 -10.90 15.41
N VAL A 505 -30.29 -10.19 15.46
CA VAL A 505 -31.06 -9.93 16.71
C VAL A 505 -32.10 -11.01 16.97
N GLY A 506 -32.69 -11.60 15.92
CA GLY A 506 -33.66 -12.69 16.05
C GLY A 506 -35.13 -12.23 16.10
N SER A 507 -35.93 -12.84 16.97
CA SER A 507 -37.32 -12.42 17.22
C SER A 507 -37.35 -11.30 18.26
N THR A 508 -37.92 -10.15 17.90
CA THR A 508 -37.86 -8.92 18.72
C THR A 508 -39.22 -8.54 19.33
N GLN A 509 -39.18 -7.97 20.53
CA GLN A 509 -40.28 -7.22 21.18
C GLN A 509 -39.89 -5.76 21.45
N TRP A 510 -38.77 -5.32 20.88
CA TRP A 510 -38.24 -3.97 21.01
C TRP A 510 -38.92 -3.05 19.99
N ARG A 511 -39.14 -1.79 20.37
CA ARG A 511 -39.64 -0.74 19.49
C ARG A 511 -38.46 0.06 18.92
N TYR A 512 -37.57 0.51 19.79
CA TYR A 512 -36.44 1.36 19.42
C TYR A 512 -35.16 0.53 19.33
N LEU A 513 -34.34 0.79 18.32
CA LEU A 513 -32.98 0.25 18.16
C LEU A 513 -31.96 1.36 17.90
N TRP A 514 -30.73 1.17 18.35
CA TRP A 514 -29.54 1.90 17.89
C TRP A 514 -28.31 1.00 18.04
N ALA A 515 -27.18 1.40 17.45
CA ALA A 515 -25.90 0.74 17.65
C ALA A 515 -24.86 1.71 18.20
N GLU A 516 -23.96 1.21 19.04
CA GLU A 516 -22.80 1.91 19.57
C GLU A 516 -21.54 1.38 18.90
N ALA A 517 -20.73 2.29 18.36
CA ALA A 517 -19.40 2.02 17.83
C ALA A 517 -18.38 2.06 18.97
N VAL A 518 -17.58 1.00 19.13
CA VAL A 518 -16.74 0.78 20.31
C VAL A 518 -15.28 0.50 19.92
N ASP A 519 -14.35 1.11 20.66
CA ASP A 519 -12.90 1.03 20.45
C ASP A 519 -12.25 -0.28 20.97
N ASP A 520 -10.91 -0.34 20.99
CA ASP A 520 -10.13 -1.49 21.49
C ASP A 520 -10.18 -1.67 23.02
N ARG A 521 -10.58 -0.63 23.76
CA ARG A 521 -10.63 -0.57 25.23
C ARG A 521 -12.03 -0.76 25.80
N GLY A 522 -13.07 -0.66 24.97
CA GLY A 522 -14.47 -0.73 25.37
C GLY A 522 -15.16 0.63 25.54
N ASN A 523 -14.56 1.73 25.09
CA ASN A 523 -15.19 3.04 25.09
C ASN A 523 -16.14 3.18 23.90
N VAL A 524 -17.32 3.78 24.11
CA VAL A 524 -18.22 4.17 23.02
C VAL A 524 -17.66 5.42 22.34
N LEU A 525 -17.33 5.32 21.05
CA LEU A 525 -16.84 6.41 20.21
C LEU A 525 -18.00 7.28 19.72
N ALA A 526 -19.05 6.64 19.19
CA ALA A 526 -20.29 7.26 18.75
C ALA A 526 -21.44 6.25 18.83
N ALA A 527 -22.66 6.71 18.57
CA ALA A 527 -23.82 5.83 18.41
C ALA A 527 -24.71 6.33 17.27
N THR A 528 -25.40 5.41 16.62
CA THR A 528 -26.27 5.69 15.46
C THR A 528 -27.51 6.46 15.87
N ASP A 529 -28.24 6.97 14.89
CA ASP A 529 -29.65 7.35 15.07
C ASP A 529 -30.46 6.21 15.71
N THR A 530 -31.53 6.59 16.42
CA THR A 530 -32.50 5.67 17.01
C THR A 530 -33.62 5.37 16.01
N VAL A 531 -33.74 4.11 15.62
CA VAL A 531 -34.75 3.62 14.66
C VAL A 531 -35.99 3.10 15.40
N ASP A 532 -37.17 3.58 15.02
CA ASP A 532 -38.46 3.05 15.50
C ASP A 532 -38.98 1.95 14.55
N LEU A 533 -38.96 0.70 15.02
CA LEU A 533 -39.41 -0.48 14.26
C LEU A 533 -40.91 -0.50 13.98
N ASN A 534 -41.72 0.35 14.65
CA ASN A 534 -43.15 0.46 14.36
C ASN A 534 -43.43 1.34 13.11
N THR A 535 -42.48 2.19 12.71
CA THR A 535 -42.60 3.05 11.51
C THR A 535 -41.64 2.65 10.38
N THR A 536 -40.61 1.86 10.70
CA THR A 536 -39.59 1.44 9.73
C THR A 536 -40.03 0.23 8.91
N GLU A 537 -40.02 0.34 7.57
CA GLU A 537 -40.30 -0.79 6.70
C GLU A 537 -39.11 -1.78 6.68
N LEU A 538 -39.28 -2.91 7.35
CA LEU A 538 -38.30 -4.00 7.38
C LEU A 538 -38.43 -4.89 6.14
N SER A 539 -37.75 -4.48 5.06
CA SER A 539 -37.51 -5.28 3.86
C SER A 539 -36.63 -6.51 4.15
N ILE A 540 -36.67 -7.49 3.24
CA ILE A 540 -35.81 -8.68 3.31
C ILE A 540 -34.44 -8.30 2.72
N ALA A 541 -33.37 -8.47 3.50
CA ALA A 541 -32.01 -8.32 3.01
C ALA A 541 -31.65 -9.46 2.05
N ARG A 542 -30.97 -9.11 0.97
CA ARG A 542 -30.33 -10.03 0.03
C ARG A 542 -28.89 -9.56 -0.10
N ASP A 543 -27.94 -10.40 0.30
CA ASP A 543 -26.53 -10.04 0.28
C ASP A 543 -25.90 -10.73 -0.94
N MET A 544 -25.49 -9.93 -1.94
CA MET A 544 -25.29 -10.39 -3.33
C MET A 544 -24.48 -11.67 -3.50
N TYR A 545 -23.49 -11.92 -2.64
CA TYR A 545 -22.58 -13.06 -2.76
C TYR A 545 -22.84 -14.17 -1.71
N ASP A 546 -23.64 -13.89 -0.66
CA ASP A 546 -23.93 -14.81 0.46
C ASP A 546 -24.93 -15.92 0.06
N GLU A 547 -25.93 -15.60 -0.77
CA GLU A 547 -27.00 -16.55 -1.17
C GLU A 547 -26.56 -17.62 -2.19
N SER A 548 -25.39 -17.48 -2.83
CA SER A 548 -25.04 -18.25 -4.04
C SER A 548 -24.50 -19.66 -3.79
N GLY A 549 -23.97 -19.95 -2.58
CA GLY A 549 -23.19 -21.15 -2.33
C GLY A 549 -21.88 -21.26 -3.14
N THR A 550 -21.44 -20.17 -3.79
CA THR A 550 -20.19 -20.11 -4.57
C THR A 550 -19.14 -19.16 -3.97
N ALA A 551 -19.38 -18.69 -2.75
CA ALA A 551 -18.42 -17.91 -1.97
C ALA A 551 -17.38 -18.83 -1.32
N ASP A 552 -16.24 -19.01 -1.99
CA ASP A 552 -14.99 -19.41 -1.35
C ASP A 552 -14.53 -18.26 -0.44
N LEU A 553 -15.15 -18.14 0.74
CA LEU A 553 -14.94 -17.04 1.69
C LEU A 553 -13.48 -16.95 2.11
N PHE A 554 -12.84 -15.83 1.75
CA PHE A 554 -11.51 -15.47 2.23
C PHE A 554 -11.59 -15.01 3.70
N ASP A 555 -11.37 -15.92 4.64
CA ASP A 555 -10.98 -15.59 6.02
C ASP A 555 -9.44 -15.45 6.00
N PRO A 556 -8.86 -14.23 5.92
CA PRO A 556 -7.42 -14.06 5.91
C PRO A 556 -6.83 -14.73 7.15
N PRO A 557 -5.68 -15.44 7.05
CA PRO A 557 -5.03 -16.04 8.20
C PRO A 557 -4.77 -14.99 9.27
N ARG A 558 -5.63 -14.98 10.30
CA ARG A 558 -5.59 -13.97 11.35
C ARG A 558 -4.24 -14.10 12.04
N PRO A 559 -3.54 -12.98 12.32
CA PRO A 559 -2.32 -13.06 13.12
C PRO A 559 -2.70 -13.65 14.48
N GLU A 560 -2.33 -14.92 14.73
CA GLU A 560 -2.24 -15.41 16.09
C GLU A 560 -1.31 -14.44 16.80
N LYS A 561 -1.82 -13.72 17.82
CA LYS A 561 -1.01 -12.81 18.65
C LYS A 561 0.29 -13.53 18.98
N LYS A 562 1.41 -13.11 18.36
CA LYS A 562 2.69 -13.84 18.35
C LYS A 562 2.95 -14.38 19.75
N ARG A 563 2.72 -15.69 19.93
CA ARG A 563 3.01 -16.36 21.19
C ARG A 563 4.50 -16.16 21.40
N SER A 564 4.85 -15.35 22.39
CA SER A 564 6.24 -15.01 22.65
C SER A 564 7.02 -16.31 22.80
N HIS A 565 7.99 -16.53 21.90
CA HIS A 565 8.74 -17.79 21.82
C HIS A 565 9.82 -17.89 22.91
N ALA A 566 9.41 -17.57 24.14
CA ALA A 566 9.99 -17.97 25.41
C ALA A 566 9.06 -18.94 26.18
N GLY A 567 7.96 -19.38 25.57
CA GLY A 567 7.13 -20.46 26.07
C GLY A 567 7.82 -21.82 25.94
N LEU A 568 8.57 -22.22 26.96
CA LEU A 568 9.12 -23.57 27.07
C LEU A 568 8.02 -24.62 26.85
N SER A 569 8.33 -25.66 26.08
CA SER A 569 7.44 -26.82 25.90
C SER A 569 6.96 -27.35 27.25
N LYS A 570 5.70 -27.83 27.33
CA LYS A 570 5.13 -28.39 28.57
C LYS A 570 6.01 -29.50 29.18
N VAL A 571 6.74 -30.24 28.34
CA VAL A 571 7.72 -31.25 28.78
C VAL A 571 8.94 -30.61 29.44
N VAL A 572 9.43 -29.47 28.92
CA VAL A 572 10.58 -28.74 29.48
C VAL A 572 10.18 -27.94 30.73
N VAL A 573 8.95 -27.40 30.79
CA VAL A 573 8.40 -26.82 32.03
C VAL A 573 8.25 -27.88 33.11
N ALA A 574 7.76 -29.08 32.77
CA ALA A 574 7.71 -30.20 33.71
C ALA A 574 9.10 -30.68 34.13
N ALA A 575 10.07 -30.73 33.20
CA ALA A 575 11.46 -31.08 33.49
C ALA A 575 12.15 -30.04 34.38
N LEU A 576 11.95 -28.74 34.15
CA LEU A 576 12.46 -27.69 35.03
C LEU A 576 11.76 -27.69 36.39
N ALA A 577 10.44 -27.88 36.46
CA ALA A 577 9.74 -27.99 37.74
C ALA A 577 10.25 -29.20 38.55
N THR A 578 10.52 -30.32 37.88
CA THR A 578 11.10 -31.52 38.51
C THR A 578 12.56 -31.29 38.91
N GLY A 579 13.36 -30.62 38.07
CA GLY A 579 14.76 -30.27 38.35
C GLY A 579 14.89 -29.29 39.51
N VAL A 580 14.03 -28.26 39.58
CA VAL A 580 13.95 -27.32 40.71
C VAL A 580 13.46 -28.03 41.97
N ALA A 581 12.48 -28.93 41.88
CA ALA A 581 12.07 -29.75 43.02
C ALA A 581 13.21 -30.65 43.52
N LEU A 582 13.98 -31.27 42.63
CA LEU A 582 15.16 -32.07 42.98
C LEU A 582 16.31 -31.22 43.54
N LEU A 583 16.52 -29.99 43.06
CA LEU A 583 17.49 -29.05 43.62
C LEU A 583 17.07 -28.52 44.99
N VAL A 584 15.78 -28.27 45.22
CA VAL A 584 15.25 -27.88 46.54
C VAL A 584 15.31 -29.06 47.52
N LEU A 585 14.96 -30.28 47.09
CA LEU A 585 15.12 -31.49 47.91
C LEU A 585 16.59 -31.81 48.18
N GLY A 586 17.47 -31.63 47.19
CA GLY A 586 18.92 -31.76 47.34
C GLY A 586 19.51 -30.72 48.28
N GLY A 587 19.07 -29.46 48.19
CA GLY A 587 19.43 -28.37 49.09
C GLY A 587 18.93 -28.59 50.52
N LEU A 588 17.71 -29.10 50.69
CA LEU A 588 17.17 -29.50 52.01
C LEU A 588 17.91 -30.70 52.58
N ALA A 589 18.24 -31.71 51.76
CA ALA A 589 19.06 -32.85 52.19
C ALA A 589 20.47 -32.41 52.58
N ALA A 590 21.10 -31.53 51.78
CA ALA A 590 22.40 -30.93 52.09
C ALA A 590 22.33 -30.08 53.37
N ALA A 591 21.27 -29.31 53.60
CA ALA A 591 21.06 -28.55 54.83
C ALA A 591 20.83 -29.45 56.05
N VAL A 592 20.15 -30.58 55.90
CA VAL A 592 19.97 -31.59 56.97
C VAL A 592 21.27 -32.33 57.26
N VAL A 593 22.07 -32.66 56.24
CA VAL A 593 23.41 -33.25 56.39
C VAL A 593 24.39 -32.25 57.00
N TRP A 594 24.32 -30.97 56.61
CA TRP A 594 25.08 -29.88 57.21
C TRP A 594 24.69 -29.67 58.67
N TRP A 595 23.39 -29.59 58.99
CA TRP A 595 22.91 -29.48 60.37
C TRP A 595 23.30 -30.68 61.25
N ARG A 596 23.27 -31.90 60.70
CA ARG A 596 23.81 -33.09 61.35
C ARG A 596 25.32 -33.00 61.56
N ARG A 597 26.10 -32.56 60.55
CA ARG A 597 27.55 -32.34 60.67
C ARG A 597 27.88 -31.26 61.69
N CYS A 598 27.18 -30.12 61.71
CA CYS A 598 27.35 -29.09 62.73
C CYS A 598 27.01 -29.59 64.14
N ARG A 599 26.00 -30.46 64.29
CA ARG A 599 25.74 -31.13 65.57
C ARG A 599 26.87 -32.06 66.00
N VAL A 600 27.52 -32.75 65.08
CA VAL A 600 28.72 -33.58 65.36
C VAL A 600 29.94 -32.70 65.68
N TYR A 601 30.14 -31.59 64.97
CA TYR A 601 31.19 -30.60 65.28
C TYR A 601 30.98 -29.90 66.63
N GLN A 602 29.74 -29.82 67.15
CA GLN A 602 29.44 -29.37 68.51
C GLN A 602 29.58 -30.46 69.57
N SER A 603 30.05 -31.66 69.20
CA SER A 603 30.30 -32.79 70.11
C SER A 603 31.69 -33.42 69.92
N LEU A 604 32.68 -32.63 69.50
CA LEU A 604 34.09 -33.02 69.41
C LEU A 604 34.91 -32.19 70.41
N GLU A 605 35.62 -32.88 71.31
CA GLU A 605 36.60 -32.26 72.21
C GLU A 605 37.97 -32.13 71.51
N ALA A 606 38.88 -31.35 72.09
CA ALA A 606 40.08 -30.82 71.42
C ALA A 606 41.25 -31.82 71.30
N ALA A 607 41.00 -33.05 70.83
CA ALA A 607 41.98 -34.12 70.71
C ALA A 607 42.34 -34.52 69.25
N ASP A 608 41.42 -34.38 68.29
CA ASP A 608 41.53 -35.01 66.97
C ASP A 608 42.08 -34.07 65.86
N PHE A 609 43.15 -33.33 66.15
CA PHE A 609 43.89 -32.55 65.13
C PHE A 609 45.39 -32.83 65.19
N ASP A 610 45.85 -33.70 64.26
CA ASP A 610 47.24 -33.74 63.80
C ASP A 610 47.28 -33.93 62.27
N LEU A 611 48.42 -33.66 61.64
CA LEU A 611 48.55 -33.28 60.22
C LEU A 611 49.27 -34.34 59.36
N ASP A 612 49.05 -34.31 58.04
CA ASP A 612 50.14 -34.47 57.06
C ASP A 612 49.81 -33.86 55.67
N LEU A 613 50.78 -33.81 54.75
CA LEU A 613 50.83 -32.96 53.55
C LEU A 613 51.27 -33.69 52.24
N GLY A 614 51.03 -33.04 51.09
CA GLY A 614 51.63 -33.35 49.78
C GLY A 614 50.70 -34.04 48.75
N SER A 615 50.93 -33.96 47.43
CA SER A 615 51.86 -33.12 46.63
C SER A 615 51.41 -33.03 45.15
N GLU A 616 52.14 -32.30 44.30
CA GLU A 616 51.75 -31.85 42.93
C GLU A 616 52.06 -32.83 41.78
N HIS A 617 51.56 -32.55 40.55
CA HIS A 617 52.37 -32.46 39.29
C HIS A 617 51.53 -32.07 38.02
N GLU A 618 52.21 -31.83 36.87
CA GLU A 618 51.77 -30.97 35.74
C GLU A 618 52.28 -31.47 34.34
N TYR A 619 51.95 -30.74 33.24
CA TYR A 619 52.40 -30.84 31.81
C TYR A 619 51.71 -31.89 30.90
N GLY A 620 51.64 -31.73 29.55
CA GLY A 620 52.12 -30.67 28.63
C GLY A 620 51.82 -30.97 27.12
N SER A 621 52.11 -30.02 26.20
CA SER A 621 51.71 -29.93 24.76
C SER A 621 52.76 -30.49 23.74
N ASP A 622 52.72 -30.46 22.38
CA ASP A 622 51.98 -29.84 21.22
C ASP A 622 51.88 -30.91 20.04
N GLY A 623 51.67 -30.73 18.71
CA GLY A 623 51.46 -29.63 17.71
C GLY A 623 51.58 -30.11 16.22
N GLU A 624 51.18 -29.28 15.22
CA GLU A 624 51.61 -29.19 13.77
C GLU A 624 51.46 -30.41 12.75
N ASP A 625 51.53 -30.30 11.40
CA ASP A 625 51.05 -29.35 10.34
C ASP A 625 51.22 -29.94 8.87
N GLU A 626 51.10 -29.14 7.77
CA GLU A 626 51.63 -29.26 6.36
C GLU A 626 50.75 -29.65 5.11
N GLU A 627 51.29 -29.46 3.87
CA GLU A 627 50.59 -29.17 2.57
C GLU A 627 50.55 -30.29 1.45
N GLY A 628 49.96 -30.00 0.27
CA GLY A 628 50.07 -30.82 -0.98
C GLY A 628 49.42 -30.20 -2.26
N SER A 629 49.90 -30.52 -3.48
CA SER A 629 49.68 -29.73 -4.72
C SER A 629 49.34 -30.48 -6.04
N ASP A 630 49.06 -29.69 -7.11
CA ASP A 630 49.43 -29.87 -8.55
C ASP A 630 48.30 -30.04 -9.63
N ALA A 631 48.64 -29.88 -10.93
CA ALA A 631 47.69 -29.51 -12.02
C ALA A 631 47.97 -30.09 -13.45
N GLY A 632 47.02 -29.90 -14.39
CA GLY A 632 47.28 -29.79 -15.85
C GLY A 632 46.52 -30.73 -16.84
N GLY A 633 46.18 -30.22 -18.04
CA GLY A 633 45.77 -31.04 -19.22
C GLY A 633 44.88 -30.34 -20.29
N GLU A 634 45.28 -30.34 -21.57
CA GLU A 634 44.50 -29.87 -22.75
C GLU A 634 44.30 -30.98 -23.82
N GLY A 635 43.27 -30.89 -24.69
CA GLY A 635 43.07 -31.83 -25.81
C GLY A 635 42.02 -31.47 -26.89
N LYS A 636 42.51 -31.09 -28.09
CA LYS A 636 41.83 -30.80 -29.39
C LYS A 636 41.21 -32.08 -30.06
N VAL A 637 40.33 -32.14 -31.10
CA VAL A 637 39.59 -31.19 -32.03
C VAL A 637 38.61 -31.97 -32.97
N LEU A 638 37.82 -31.27 -33.82
CA LEU A 638 37.21 -31.67 -35.14
C LEU A 638 35.84 -32.41 -35.22
N LYS A 639 34.75 -31.70 -35.60
CA LYS A 639 34.12 -31.71 -36.96
C LYS A 639 32.73 -31.04 -37.05
N SER A 640 32.51 -30.30 -38.15
CA SER A 640 31.21 -29.92 -38.75
C SER A 640 30.92 -30.85 -39.98
N PRO A 641 29.81 -30.79 -40.77
CA PRO A 641 29.02 -29.59 -41.15
C PRO A 641 27.48 -29.75 -41.19
N GLY A 642 26.78 -28.66 -41.53
CA GLY A 642 25.38 -28.59 -41.97
C GLY A 642 25.05 -27.17 -42.45
N VAL A 643 24.42 -27.01 -43.60
CA VAL A 643 24.15 -25.72 -44.28
C VAL A 643 22.79 -25.79 -44.97
N ASP A 644 22.00 -24.71 -44.84
CA ASP A 644 21.00 -24.12 -45.75
C ASP A 644 20.69 -22.72 -45.13
N GLU A 645 20.58 -21.56 -45.79
CA GLU A 645 19.94 -21.13 -47.06
C GLU A 645 18.39 -21.19 -47.04
N ASP A 646 17.62 -20.16 -47.44
CA ASP A 646 17.94 -18.77 -47.84
C ASP A 646 16.78 -17.76 -47.54
N SER A 647 17.06 -16.49 -47.83
CA SER A 647 16.40 -15.18 -47.75
C SER A 647 14.91 -14.94 -48.11
N ARG A 648 14.41 -13.77 -47.64
CA ARG A 648 13.35 -12.85 -48.20
C ARG A 648 11.89 -13.39 -48.29
N ALA A 649 10.82 -12.60 -48.06
CA ALA A 649 10.54 -11.27 -48.61
C ALA A 649 9.30 -10.53 -48.01
N LEU A 650 9.38 -9.20 -47.97
CA LEU A 650 8.37 -8.16 -48.32
C LEU A 650 6.93 -8.07 -47.73
N LEU A 651 6.56 -6.80 -47.49
CA LEU A 651 5.26 -6.19 -47.17
C LEU A 651 4.33 -6.04 -48.43
N PRO A 652 3.15 -5.38 -48.37
CA PRO A 652 1.96 -5.63 -47.53
C PRO A 652 0.62 -5.58 -48.32
N LYS A 653 -0.52 -5.87 -47.65
CA LYS A 653 -1.90 -5.35 -47.85
C LYS A 653 -2.85 -6.09 -46.87
N GLY A 654 -3.99 -5.57 -46.44
CA GLY A 654 -4.64 -4.29 -46.78
C GLY A 654 -6.14 -4.50 -47.05
N GLY A 655 -6.99 -4.15 -46.09
CA GLY A 655 -8.44 -4.28 -46.11
C GLY A 655 -9.05 -3.59 -44.90
#